data_AF-A0AAD6IRW7-F1
#
_entry.id   AF-A0AAD6IRW7-F1
#
_cell.length_a   1.000
_cell.length_b   1.000
_cell.length_c   1.000
_cell.angle_alpha   90.00
_cell.angle_beta   90.00
_cell.angle_gamma   90.00
#
_symmetry.space_group_name_H-M   'P 1'
#
loop_
_entity.id
_entity.type
_entity.pdbx_description
1 polymer ?
#
loop_
_entity_poly.entity_id
_entity_poly.type
_entity_poly.pdbx_seq_one_letter_code
_entity_poly.pdbx_strand_id
1 'polypeptide(L)'
;MASTLRVSIISLVLFLDCMVHANAEVPIWQKIAIERQQYRDASISRISPRIPDIKSANLPLNVLNKARSMLTRQEVKITEMSSTELLGLLASGKLTAVEVTNAFLRRAGVAQKLVNCITEVLPERAIATAKYLDEYYQKHGKPIGPFHGLPISVKEHLGMKGLTYDAGFCSKAKDISPDDHTLVKILSAAGAVFYARTTEPQSLMQFETDSNLYGPTVNPFNRNLTCGGSSGGEGALLGIRGSSLGIGSDIGGSIRVPSANNGSMAVVGGSDGIEGTPGPMSTTLEPLSLFMSTISAAEPWVNDKSMLPIPWRDEEPHFPVDPATGKPKKMRVGVMRWDGMVMPHPPITRAINEVVAKLKGHADQFEVVEFNDENYEEAMDAMWALLFADGGNEVREELKKTGEPIIPLTEYSLIQPGTPKSPGWTLQELWQKKGVKSKFQSQYSAKWRASGLDVLLCPVAPGVAGRLGTTKYGTYTALFNLLEYPAAVFPVSKVDETDNGIWDYKPREGFDKEFAMLWDANVYKDAPISLQLVARRFEDEKTTNLYDMANQLLSTRSDDSTRRVGKKWAGNFVKRRPELQTRLSRKYDYQRAKCEDPALISKWFQLVEAVKAKYGIADNDIYNFDETGFAMGMISTTTVVTGAESRDKAKLAQPGNREWATVIQGVGAEGWALPPFIILAGQYHLASWYTATKLPADWVIALSDNGWTTNELALQWLQHFDKFTAQRCYSDYRLLVLDGHESHHSAAFELYCQEHKIVTICMPPHSSHILQPLDIGCFGPLKQAYSKEVESLIRAHINHISKLEFLSGFHKAFTAAITPKNIRSSFAGAGIVPYNPDRVLSKLDIQLLAATPVNSRPGTANAEATWTTKTPLNPSEASLQAGLIKNQITQYQNTSPTSLLAAVDQLSKGAQTIMHQMALIRAENTTLRSANELLSKRRQLKRQRIQHGGTLTIHQADRILDGDAVDEVVEQPAPPKRQRTPQPEATSAHIRRCDYLLVWLTTAAAANYPSRGSLWLGVAPMVWTPYLLTLPTYSIIVQDFTSLVYAVNALWNPERNSSLLIWLTCARIKSSTWRLYACFNGPKHPMSNG
;
A
#
# COMPACT_ATOMS: atom_id res chain seq x y z
N MET A 1 -62.65 22.92 -52.31
CA MET A 1 -63.25 21.98 -51.34
C MET A 1 -62.31 20.80 -51.03
N ALA A 2 -61.96 19.92 -51.98
CA ALA A 2 -61.15 18.73 -51.68
C ALA A 2 -59.76 19.02 -51.02
N SER A 3 -59.10 20.11 -51.41
CA SER A 3 -57.84 20.57 -50.79
C SER A 3 -58.03 20.99 -49.33
N THR A 4 -59.04 21.82 -49.05
CA THR A 4 -59.41 22.28 -47.70
C THR A 4 -59.71 21.08 -46.78
N LEU A 5 -60.47 20.10 -47.29
CA LEU A 5 -60.83 18.90 -46.54
C LEU A 5 -59.60 18.05 -46.17
N ARG A 6 -58.61 17.91 -47.08
CA ARG A 6 -57.36 17.20 -46.78
C ARG A 6 -56.53 17.89 -45.69
N VAL A 7 -56.44 19.22 -45.70
CA VAL A 7 -55.73 19.96 -44.63
C VAL A 7 -56.48 19.80 -43.30
N SER A 8 -57.80 19.93 -43.28
CA SER A 8 -58.61 19.69 -42.07
C SER A 8 -58.47 18.27 -41.54
N ILE A 9 -58.44 17.24 -42.41
CA ILE A 9 -58.27 15.84 -41.98
C ILE A 9 -56.86 15.57 -41.47
N ILE A 10 -55.80 16.10 -42.11
CA ILE A 10 -54.42 15.94 -41.62
C ILE A 10 -54.24 16.65 -40.27
N SER A 11 -54.78 17.86 -40.12
CA SER A 11 -54.78 18.56 -38.82
C SER A 11 -55.60 17.81 -37.77
N LEU A 12 -56.75 17.21 -38.13
CA LEU A 12 -57.55 16.43 -37.20
C LEU A 12 -56.87 15.11 -36.80
N VAL A 13 -56.18 14.44 -37.73
CA VAL A 13 -55.38 13.24 -37.44
C VAL A 13 -54.20 13.59 -36.54
N LEU A 14 -53.46 14.67 -36.81
CA LEU A 14 -52.39 15.13 -35.92
C LEU A 14 -52.91 15.59 -34.55
N PHE A 15 -54.09 16.20 -34.49
CA PHE A 15 -54.71 16.58 -33.21
C PHE A 15 -55.22 15.36 -32.44
N LEU A 16 -55.75 14.34 -33.13
CA LEU A 16 -56.14 13.06 -32.54
C LEU A 16 -54.92 12.23 -32.10
N ASP A 17 -53.82 12.19 -32.87
CA ASP A 17 -52.56 11.60 -32.44
C ASP A 17 -52.04 12.32 -31.18
N CYS A 18 -52.02 13.65 -31.18
CA CYS A 18 -51.68 14.43 -29.98
C CYS A 18 -52.62 14.15 -28.81
N MET A 19 -53.92 13.96 -29.00
CA MET A 19 -54.85 13.65 -27.89
C MET A 19 -54.79 12.18 -27.42
N VAL A 20 -54.48 11.22 -28.31
CA VAL A 20 -54.22 9.83 -27.96
C VAL A 20 -52.91 9.70 -27.18
N HIS A 21 -51.86 10.43 -27.59
CA HIS A 21 -50.58 10.48 -26.88
C HIS A 21 -50.61 11.37 -25.63
N ALA A 22 -51.48 12.39 -25.54
CA ALA A 22 -51.62 13.22 -24.33
C ALA A 22 -52.23 12.46 -23.13
N ASN A 23 -52.88 11.32 -23.37
CA ASN A 23 -53.34 10.40 -22.34
C ASN A 23 -52.41 9.19 -22.11
N ALA A 24 -51.25 9.14 -22.78
CA ALA A 24 -50.20 8.20 -22.41
C ALA A 24 -49.55 8.69 -21.10
N GLU A 25 -49.79 7.99 -20.00
CA GLU A 25 -49.11 8.31 -18.74
C GLU A 25 -47.60 8.28 -18.93
N VAL A 26 -46.91 9.36 -18.55
CA VAL A 26 -45.45 9.42 -18.57
C VAL A 26 -44.88 8.22 -17.79
N PRO A 27 -44.06 7.35 -18.43
CA PRO A 27 -43.53 6.14 -17.81
C PRO A 27 -42.87 6.39 -16.45
N ILE A 28 -42.96 5.40 -15.55
CA ILE A 28 -42.46 5.50 -14.17
C ILE A 28 -40.98 5.89 -14.14
N TRP A 29 -40.15 5.27 -14.98
CA TRP A 29 -38.74 5.60 -15.11
C TRP A 29 -38.48 7.05 -15.58
N GLN A 30 -39.33 7.61 -16.45
CA GLN A 30 -39.20 9.00 -16.91
C GLN A 30 -39.56 9.99 -15.80
N LYS A 31 -40.63 9.70 -15.02
CA LYS A 31 -40.98 10.48 -13.82
C LYS A 31 -39.79 10.51 -12.84
N ILE A 32 -39.17 9.36 -12.59
CA ILE A 32 -38.00 9.24 -11.71
C ILE A 32 -36.77 9.98 -12.27
N ALA A 33 -36.46 9.84 -13.56
CA ALA A 33 -35.36 10.57 -14.20
C ALA A 33 -35.53 12.09 -14.08
N ILE A 34 -36.76 12.60 -14.28
CA ILE A 34 -37.09 14.01 -14.09
C ILE A 34 -36.92 14.43 -12.63
N GLU A 35 -37.39 13.65 -11.66
CA GLU A 35 -37.17 13.91 -10.22
C GLU A 35 -35.66 14.02 -9.88
N ARG A 36 -34.83 13.12 -10.42
CA ARG A 36 -33.38 13.09 -10.19
C ARG A 36 -32.62 14.23 -10.87
N GLN A 37 -33.02 14.61 -12.08
CA GLN A 37 -32.47 15.78 -12.78
C GLN A 37 -32.86 17.08 -12.07
N GLN A 38 -34.10 17.20 -11.58
CA GLN A 38 -34.54 18.34 -10.76
C GLN A 38 -33.77 18.42 -9.43
N TYR A 39 -33.55 17.29 -8.75
CA TYR A 39 -32.74 17.23 -7.53
C TYR A 39 -31.29 17.71 -7.78
N ARG A 40 -30.64 17.20 -8.83
CA ARG A 40 -29.32 17.65 -9.30
C ARG A 40 -29.30 19.17 -9.52
N ASP A 41 -30.23 19.69 -10.30
CA ASP A 41 -30.24 21.10 -10.69
C ASP A 41 -30.57 22.03 -9.51
N ALA A 42 -31.39 21.55 -8.56
CA ALA A 42 -31.65 22.22 -7.28
C ALA A 42 -30.46 22.18 -6.30
N SER A 43 -29.54 21.21 -6.42
CA SER A 43 -28.26 21.25 -5.69
C SER A 43 -27.33 22.32 -6.29
N ILE A 44 -27.28 22.42 -7.62
CA ILE A 44 -26.45 23.37 -8.37
C ILE A 44 -26.93 24.81 -8.17
N SER A 45 -28.24 25.05 -8.00
CA SER A 45 -28.76 26.39 -7.72
C SER A 45 -28.33 26.97 -6.38
N ARG A 46 -27.80 26.14 -5.45
CA ARG A 46 -27.28 26.58 -4.14
C ARG A 46 -25.82 27.03 -4.18
N ILE A 47 -25.11 26.82 -5.30
CA ILE A 47 -23.75 27.32 -5.48
C ILE A 47 -23.77 28.85 -5.55
N SER A 48 -22.93 29.50 -4.74
CA SER A 48 -22.74 30.96 -4.75
C SER A 48 -21.33 31.34 -5.22
N PRO A 49 -21.16 32.34 -6.11
CA PRO A 49 -22.21 32.99 -6.91
C PRO A 49 -22.94 32.01 -7.85
N ARG A 50 -24.19 32.33 -8.23
CA ARG A 50 -25.02 31.49 -9.12
C ARG A 50 -24.29 31.15 -10.43
N ILE A 51 -24.40 29.89 -10.87
CA ILE A 51 -23.88 29.44 -12.17
C ILE A 51 -24.67 30.12 -13.30
N PRO A 52 -24.03 30.88 -14.22
CA PRO A 52 -24.74 31.51 -15.33
C PRO A 52 -25.43 30.49 -16.24
N ASP A 53 -26.48 30.93 -16.94
CA ASP A 53 -27.27 30.05 -17.80
C ASP A 53 -26.67 29.98 -19.22
N ILE A 54 -26.64 28.77 -19.79
CA ILE A 54 -25.95 28.46 -21.04
C ILE A 54 -26.99 28.09 -22.10
N LYS A 55 -27.01 28.81 -23.23
CA LYS A 55 -27.79 28.41 -24.40
C LYS A 55 -27.05 27.31 -25.16
N SER A 56 -27.62 26.11 -25.19
CA SER A 56 -27.01 24.89 -25.77
C SER A 56 -26.71 24.99 -27.27
N ALA A 57 -27.55 25.70 -28.02
CA ALA A 57 -27.54 25.72 -29.49
C ALA A 57 -26.20 26.13 -30.15
N ASN A 58 -25.38 26.94 -29.47
CA ASN A 58 -24.13 27.50 -30.00
C ASN A 58 -22.90 27.13 -29.14
N LEU A 59 -22.88 25.94 -28.53
CA LEU A 59 -21.69 25.47 -27.81
C LEU A 59 -20.61 24.95 -28.79
N PRO A 60 -19.33 25.34 -28.64
CA PRO A 60 -18.24 24.76 -29.40
C PRO A 60 -18.03 23.28 -29.04
N LEU A 61 -17.37 22.52 -29.91
CA LEU A 61 -17.01 21.13 -29.63
C LEU A 61 -16.05 21.03 -28.44
N ASN A 62 -14.97 21.82 -28.43
CA ASN A 62 -14.09 21.97 -27.28
C ASN A 62 -14.62 23.05 -26.33
N VAL A 63 -14.95 22.68 -25.09
CA VAL A 63 -15.55 23.59 -24.10
C VAL A 63 -14.60 24.04 -22.99
N LEU A 64 -13.32 23.66 -23.02
CA LEU A 64 -12.34 24.04 -22.00
C LEU A 64 -12.22 25.57 -21.85
N ASN A 65 -12.12 26.29 -22.97
CA ASN A 65 -12.06 27.76 -22.96
C ASN A 65 -13.42 28.41 -22.64
N LYS A 66 -14.54 27.72 -22.90
CA LYS A 66 -15.87 28.18 -22.51
C LYS A 66 -16.09 28.06 -21.00
N ALA A 67 -15.57 27.03 -20.35
CA ALA A 67 -15.57 26.91 -18.90
C ALA A 67 -14.75 28.02 -18.24
N ARG A 68 -13.53 28.28 -18.75
CA ARG A 68 -12.68 29.39 -18.27
C ARG A 68 -13.37 30.75 -18.35
N SER A 69 -14.11 31.04 -19.42
CA SER A 69 -14.79 32.34 -19.59
C SER A 69 -16.05 32.52 -18.72
N MET A 70 -16.43 31.52 -17.92
CA MET A 70 -17.56 31.57 -16.99
C MET A 70 -17.14 31.66 -15.51
N LEU A 71 -15.84 31.86 -15.27
CA LEU A 71 -15.20 31.91 -13.96
C LEU A 71 -14.32 33.17 -13.84
N THR A 72 -14.14 33.65 -12.62
CA THR A 72 -13.18 34.70 -12.27
C THR A 72 -11.74 34.19 -12.45
N ARG A 73 -10.79 35.12 -12.62
CA ARG A 73 -9.36 34.79 -12.72
C ARG A 73 -8.84 33.99 -11.52
N GLN A 74 -9.39 34.21 -10.32
CA GLN A 74 -9.00 33.47 -9.10
C GLN A 74 -9.60 32.07 -9.06
N GLU A 75 -10.88 31.89 -9.42
CA GLU A 75 -11.48 30.55 -9.55
C GLU A 75 -10.74 29.69 -10.58
N VAL A 76 -10.40 30.25 -11.76
CA VAL A 76 -9.58 29.56 -12.77
C VAL A 76 -8.20 29.22 -12.20
N LYS A 77 -7.52 30.19 -11.57
CA LYS A 77 -6.17 29.98 -11.00
C LYS A 77 -6.15 28.88 -9.95
N ILE A 78 -7.15 28.81 -9.06
CA ILE A 78 -7.26 27.76 -8.04
C ILE A 78 -7.54 26.40 -8.70
N THR A 79 -8.51 26.34 -9.61
CA THR A 79 -8.96 25.06 -10.19
C THR A 79 -8.03 24.47 -11.25
N GLU A 80 -7.07 25.23 -11.78
CA GLU A 80 -6.04 24.71 -12.70
C GLU A 80 -4.73 24.29 -12.01
N MET A 81 -4.60 24.49 -10.69
CA MET A 81 -3.51 23.90 -9.89
C MET A 81 -3.65 22.39 -9.75
N SER A 82 -2.53 21.69 -9.59
CA SER A 82 -2.49 20.31 -9.12
C SER A 82 -2.96 20.21 -7.66
N SER A 83 -3.46 19.04 -7.25
CA SER A 83 -3.85 18.83 -5.85
C SER A 83 -2.66 18.98 -4.89
N THR A 84 -1.44 18.66 -5.33
CA THR A 84 -0.20 18.83 -4.55
C THR A 84 0.14 20.30 -4.32
N GLU A 85 -0.06 21.17 -5.31
CA GLU A 85 0.09 22.63 -5.14
C GLU A 85 -0.99 23.19 -4.19
N LEU A 86 -2.24 22.75 -4.34
CA LEU A 86 -3.34 23.14 -3.46
C LEU A 86 -3.08 22.73 -2.01
N LEU A 87 -2.69 21.49 -1.77
CA LEU A 87 -2.32 20.99 -0.44
C LEU A 87 -1.15 21.77 0.16
N GLY A 88 -0.15 22.17 -0.64
CA GLY A 88 0.95 23.03 -0.18
C GLY A 88 0.51 24.44 0.22
N LEU A 89 -0.52 25.01 -0.43
CA LEU A 89 -1.08 26.31 -0.08
C LEU A 89 -2.02 26.24 1.13
N LEU A 90 -2.85 25.19 1.21
CA LEU A 90 -3.74 24.89 2.35
C LEU A 90 -2.93 24.62 3.63
N ALA A 91 -1.95 23.72 3.56
CA ALA A 91 -1.08 23.37 4.69
C ALA A 91 -0.12 24.50 5.13
N SER A 92 -0.08 25.61 4.40
CA SER A 92 0.63 26.84 4.80
C SER A 92 -0.29 28.04 5.07
N GLY A 93 -1.61 27.85 5.05
CA GLY A 93 -2.60 28.91 5.31
C GLY A 93 -2.62 30.03 4.25
N LYS A 94 -2.09 29.78 3.06
CA LYS A 94 -2.03 30.76 1.94
C LYS A 94 -3.28 30.75 1.06
N LEU A 95 -4.07 29.70 1.18
CA LEU A 95 -5.47 29.60 0.77
C LEU A 95 -6.22 28.91 1.89
N THR A 96 -7.47 29.30 2.12
CA THR A 96 -8.40 28.61 3.02
C THR A 96 -9.08 27.44 2.32
N ALA A 97 -9.49 26.43 3.09
CA ALA A 97 -10.32 25.34 2.58
C ALA A 97 -11.64 25.87 1.98
N VAL A 98 -12.22 26.92 2.57
CA VAL A 98 -13.43 27.58 2.06
C VAL A 98 -13.19 28.25 0.69
N GLU A 99 -12.09 28.97 0.47
CA GLU A 99 -11.78 29.55 -0.85
C GLU A 99 -11.63 28.47 -1.93
N VAL A 100 -10.87 27.40 -1.62
CA VAL A 100 -10.63 26.31 -2.58
C VAL A 100 -11.94 25.56 -2.87
N THR A 101 -12.72 25.22 -1.85
CA THR A 101 -14.00 24.52 -2.00
C THR A 101 -15.01 25.30 -2.83
N ASN A 102 -15.13 26.63 -2.61
CA ASN A 102 -16.01 27.47 -3.44
C ASN A 102 -15.59 27.46 -4.92
N ALA A 103 -14.29 27.57 -5.22
CA ALA A 103 -13.81 27.56 -6.60
C ALA A 103 -14.11 26.23 -7.33
N PHE A 104 -13.96 25.09 -6.65
CA PHE A 104 -14.27 23.77 -7.22
C PHE A 104 -15.77 23.53 -7.37
N LEU A 105 -16.61 23.90 -6.38
CA LEU A 105 -18.08 23.89 -6.51
C LEU A 105 -18.52 24.72 -7.74
N ARG A 106 -17.99 25.93 -7.88
CA ARG A 106 -18.26 26.83 -9.00
C ARG A 106 -17.89 26.24 -10.36
N ARG A 107 -16.72 25.60 -10.49
CA ARG A 107 -16.31 24.97 -11.75
C ARG A 107 -17.06 23.67 -12.04
N ALA A 108 -17.47 22.90 -11.01
CA ALA A 108 -18.33 21.73 -11.19
C ALA A 108 -19.74 22.10 -11.68
N GLY A 109 -20.34 23.17 -11.15
CA GLY A 109 -21.62 23.68 -11.66
C GLY A 109 -21.55 24.19 -13.11
N VAL A 110 -20.43 24.79 -13.51
CA VAL A 110 -20.14 25.15 -14.91
C VAL A 110 -19.92 23.89 -15.77
N ALA A 111 -19.21 22.89 -15.26
CA ALA A 111 -18.97 21.62 -15.95
C ALA A 111 -20.29 20.90 -16.27
N GLN A 112 -21.23 20.81 -15.32
CA GLN A 112 -22.51 20.15 -15.54
C GLN A 112 -23.26 20.75 -16.74
N LYS A 113 -23.34 22.07 -16.84
CA LYS A 113 -24.02 22.76 -17.96
C LYS A 113 -23.29 22.65 -19.32
N LEU A 114 -22.08 22.08 -19.36
CA LEU A 114 -21.28 21.91 -20.57
C LEU A 114 -21.14 20.45 -21.02
N VAL A 115 -20.95 19.51 -20.07
CA VAL A 115 -20.62 18.11 -20.34
C VAL A 115 -21.49 17.06 -19.63
N ASN A 116 -22.43 17.47 -18.78
CA ASN A 116 -23.38 16.57 -18.09
C ASN A 116 -22.71 15.51 -17.19
N CYS A 117 -21.75 15.90 -16.35
CA CYS A 117 -20.89 15.00 -15.56
C CYS A 117 -21.26 14.83 -14.06
N ILE A 118 -22.32 15.48 -13.58
CA ILE A 118 -22.70 15.59 -12.16
C ILE A 118 -24.06 14.93 -11.90
N THR A 119 -24.16 14.15 -10.82
CA THR A 119 -25.43 13.66 -10.26
C THR A 119 -25.97 14.57 -9.15
N GLU A 120 -25.08 15.14 -8.33
CA GLU A 120 -25.37 16.21 -7.35
C GLU A 120 -24.09 16.97 -6.94
N VAL A 121 -24.24 18.21 -6.48
CA VAL A 121 -23.19 18.93 -5.72
C VAL A 121 -23.60 19.04 -4.26
N LEU A 122 -22.62 19.15 -3.37
CA LEU A 122 -22.82 19.07 -1.91
C LEU A 122 -22.44 20.39 -1.20
N PRO A 123 -22.93 21.58 -1.63
CA PRO A 123 -22.40 22.86 -1.17
C PRO A 123 -22.52 23.07 0.34
N GLU A 124 -23.62 22.64 0.99
CA GLU A 124 -23.75 22.75 2.45
C GLU A 124 -22.75 21.85 3.19
N ARG A 125 -22.66 20.55 2.83
CA ARG A 125 -21.74 19.58 3.45
C ARG A 125 -20.28 19.98 3.23
N ALA A 126 -19.94 20.43 2.02
CA ALA A 126 -18.59 20.82 1.63
C ALA A 126 -18.14 22.10 2.36
N ILE A 127 -18.95 23.16 2.36
CA ILE A 127 -18.58 24.44 3.00
C ILE A 127 -18.60 24.34 4.52
N ALA A 128 -19.47 23.52 5.12
CA ALA A 128 -19.41 23.22 6.56
C ALA A 128 -18.11 22.49 6.94
N THR A 129 -17.73 21.47 6.16
CA THR A 129 -16.46 20.73 6.36
C THR A 129 -15.25 21.64 6.18
N ALA A 130 -15.26 22.48 5.14
CA ALA A 130 -14.19 23.44 4.87
C ALA A 130 -14.00 24.45 6.01
N LYS A 131 -15.08 25.04 6.54
CA LYS A 131 -15.03 25.96 7.70
C LYS A 131 -14.41 25.29 8.93
N TYR A 132 -14.85 24.08 9.26
CA TYR A 132 -14.30 23.30 10.37
C TYR A 132 -12.78 23.06 10.21
N LEU A 133 -12.31 22.81 8.98
CA LEU A 133 -10.89 22.63 8.69
C LEU A 133 -10.11 23.96 8.84
N ASP A 134 -10.64 25.07 8.34
CA ASP A 134 -10.04 26.39 8.52
C ASP A 134 -9.98 26.82 10.00
N GLU A 135 -11.04 26.56 10.78
CA GLU A 135 -11.10 26.77 12.23
C GLU A 135 -10.07 25.89 12.97
N TYR A 136 -9.95 24.62 12.59
CA TYR A 136 -8.91 23.72 13.12
C TYR A 136 -7.51 24.25 12.82
N TYR A 137 -7.24 24.70 11.58
CA TYR A 137 -5.94 25.23 11.19
C TYR A 137 -5.59 26.50 12.00
N GLN A 138 -6.53 27.43 12.14
CA GLN A 138 -6.36 28.64 12.96
C GLN A 138 -6.08 28.31 14.43
N LYS A 139 -6.77 27.32 14.99
CA LYS A 139 -6.62 26.90 16.40
C LYS A 139 -5.35 26.11 16.68
N HIS A 140 -4.85 25.34 15.72
CA HIS A 140 -3.76 24.38 15.94
C HIS A 140 -2.46 24.68 15.18
N GLY A 141 -2.45 25.67 14.28
CA GLY A 141 -1.27 26.11 13.52
C GLY A 141 -0.73 25.06 12.54
N LYS A 142 -1.55 24.07 12.16
CA LYS A 142 -1.17 22.93 11.31
C LYS A 142 -2.41 22.28 10.67
N PRO A 143 -2.28 21.61 9.51
CA PRO A 143 -3.35 20.81 8.93
C PRO A 143 -3.75 19.61 9.82
N ILE A 144 -4.96 19.08 9.60
CA ILE A 144 -5.50 17.92 10.34
C ILE A 144 -4.93 16.58 9.84
N GLY A 145 -4.59 16.49 8.56
CA GLY A 145 -4.13 15.29 7.87
C GLY A 145 -3.64 15.60 6.45
N PRO A 146 -3.22 14.58 5.66
CA PRO A 146 -2.57 14.76 4.37
C PRO A 146 -3.46 15.35 3.27
N PHE A 147 -4.79 15.31 3.42
CA PHE A 147 -5.76 15.85 2.45
C PHE A 147 -6.49 17.11 2.93
N HIS A 148 -6.03 17.72 4.04
CA HIS A 148 -6.65 18.87 4.69
C HIS A 148 -7.07 20.00 3.74
N GLY A 149 -8.38 20.16 3.59
CA GLY A 149 -9.02 21.24 2.82
C GLY A 149 -9.12 20.99 1.31
N LEU A 150 -8.63 19.87 0.80
CA LEU A 150 -8.68 19.55 -0.64
C LEU A 150 -10.09 19.06 -1.05
N PRO A 151 -10.73 19.67 -2.07
CA PRO A 151 -11.96 19.15 -2.64
C PRO A 151 -11.73 17.88 -3.46
N ILE A 152 -12.49 16.82 -3.17
CA ILE A 152 -12.46 15.53 -3.89
C ILE A 152 -13.86 15.19 -4.43
N SER A 153 -13.93 14.71 -5.67
CA SER A 153 -15.14 14.21 -6.33
C SER A 153 -15.31 12.69 -6.19
N VAL A 154 -16.55 12.20 -6.18
CA VAL A 154 -16.85 10.77 -5.94
C VAL A 154 -17.93 10.25 -6.90
N LYS A 155 -17.61 9.17 -7.63
CA LYS A 155 -18.55 8.40 -8.46
C LYS A 155 -19.72 7.84 -7.62
N GLU A 156 -20.93 7.86 -8.16
CA GLU A 156 -22.16 7.86 -7.35
C GLU A 156 -22.45 6.54 -6.58
N HIS A 157 -22.32 5.36 -7.19
CA HIS A 157 -22.48 4.06 -6.48
C HIS A 157 -21.53 3.86 -5.28
N LEU A 158 -20.44 4.63 -5.15
CA LEU A 158 -19.61 4.63 -3.94
C LEU A 158 -20.37 5.37 -2.82
N GLY A 159 -21.20 4.63 -2.08
CA GLY A 159 -22.18 5.16 -1.14
C GLY A 159 -21.63 6.20 -0.16
N MET A 160 -22.38 7.30 0.02
CA MET A 160 -22.10 8.35 0.99
C MET A 160 -23.30 8.55 1.89
N LYS A 161 -23.08 8.67 3.20
CA LYS A 161 -24.14 8.61 4.22
C LYS A 161 -25.20 9.67 3.98
N GLY A 162 -26.45 9.23 3.88
CA GLY A 162 -27.60 10.12 3.66
C GLY A 162 -27.76 10.64 2.23
N LEU A 163 -26.95 10.16 1.28
CA LEU A 163 -27.05 10.45 -0.16
C LEU A 163 -27.46 9.17 -0.93
N THR A 164 -27.83 9.33 -2.19
CA THR A 164 -28.17 8.21 -3.08
C THR A 164 -26.95 7.42 -3.54
N TYR A 165 -27.19 6.22 -4.07
CA TYR A 165 -26.20 5.32 -4.69
C TYR A 165 -26.90 4.43 -5.75
N ASP A 166 -27.41 5.06 -6.82
CA ASP A 166 -28.36 4.49 -7.78
C ASP A 166 -27.74 3.61 -8.89
N ALA A 167 -26.42 3.67 -9.09
CA ALA A 167 -25.68 2.87 -10.07
C ALA A 167 -26.24 2.96 -11.51
N GLY A 168 -26.89 4.09 -11.85
CA GLY A 168 -27.51 4.33 -13.15
C GLY A 168 -28.85 3.63 -13.37
N PHE A 169 -29.47 3.05 -12.33
CA PHE A 169 -30.79 2.40 -12.40
C PHE A 169 -31.91 3.32 -11.87
N CYS A 170 -32.99 3.47 -12.65
CA CYS A 170 -34.18 4.20 -12.22
C CYS A 170 -34.87 3.55 -11.00
N SER A 171 -34.74 2.24 -10.80
CA SER A 171 -35.30 1.55 -9.62
C SER A 171 -34.59 1.90 -8.31
N LYS A 172 -33.27 2.15 -8.35
CA LYS A 172 -32.41 2.45 -7.19
C LYS A 172 -32.26 3.94 -6.91
N ALA A 173 -32.88 4.80 -7.72
CA ALA A 173 -32.86 6.26 -7.61
C ALA A 173 -33.38 6.85 -6.28
N LYS A 174 -33.91 6.02 -5.37
CA LYS A 174 -34.40 6.39 -4.03
C LYS A 174 -33.70 5.60 -2.90
N ASP A 175 -32.71 4.76 -3.24
CA ASP A 175 -31.90 4.03 -2.26
C ASP A 175 -30.89 5.00 -1.63
N ILE A 176 -30.93 5.13 -0.30
CA ILE A 176 -30.06 6.04 0.46
C ILE A 176 -28.98 5.23 1.19
N SER A 177 -27.71 5.61 1.03
CA SER A 177 -26.62 4.88 1.68
C SER A 177 -26.67 5.07 3.20
N PRO A 178 -26.72 3.98 3.99
CA PRO A 178 -26.81 4.07 5.46
C PRO A 178 -25.54 4.60 6.10
N ASP A 179 -24.42 4.56 5.39
CA ASP A 179 -23.09 4.92 5.87
C ASP A 179 -22.20 5.47 4.73
N ASP A 180 -21.05 6.05 5.08
CA ASP A 180 -20.02 6.46 4.12
C ASP A 180 -19.13 5.26 3.74
N HIS A 181 -18.78 5.14 2.46
CA HIS A 181 -17.84 4.14 1.94
C HIS A 181 -16.47 4.23 2.63
N THR A 182 -15.74 3.10 2.75
CA THR A 182 -14.47 3.02 3.51
C THR A 182 -13.44 4.07 3.06
N LEU A 183 -13.30 4.31 1.75
CA LEU A 183 -12.42 5.36 1.23
C LEU A 183 -12.87 6.77 1.63
N VAL A 184 -14.18 7.05 1.63
CA VAL A 184 -14.75 8.34 2.03
C VAL A 184 -14.44 8.61 3.50
N LYS A 185 -14.63 7.61 4.38
CA LYS A 185 -14.28 7.70 5.80
C LYS A 185 -12.79 8.02 6.02
N ILE A 186 -11.90 7.27 5.36
CA ILE A 186 -10.44 7.46 5.51
C ILE A 186 -10.02 8.86 5.04
N LEU A 187 -10.50 9.29 3.87
CA LEU A 187 -10.11 10.58 3.29
C LEU A 187 -10.71 11.76 4.06
N SER A 188 -11.94 11.66 4.57
CA SER A 188 -12.48 12.67 5.49
C SER A 188 -11.70 12.74 6.80
N ALA A 189 -11.27 11.61 7.37
CA ALA A 189 -10.36 11.61 8.53
C ALA A 189 -8.98 12.22 8.19
N ALA A 190 -8.51 12.05 6.95
CA ALA A 190 -7.32 12.72 6.42
C ALA A 190 -7.54 14.22 6.08
N GLY A 191 -8.78 14.74 6.21
CA GLY A 191 -9.14 16.14 6.05
C GLY A 191 -9.68 16.55 4.67
N ALA A 192 -10.03 15.61 3.79
CA ALA A 192 -10.61 15.89 2.48
C ALA A 192 -12.04 16.47 2.56
N VAL A 193 -12.40 17.29 1.58
CA VAL A 193 -13.72 17.92 1.45
C VAL A 193 -14.48 17.30 0.27
N PHE A 194 -15.51 16.51 0.54
CA PHE A 194 -16.35 15.95 -0.53
C PHE A 194 -17.43 16.95 -0.97
N TYR A 195 -17.45 17.29 -2.26
CA TYR A 195 -18.20 18.44 -2.79
C TYR A 195 -19.04 18.15 -4.04
N ALA A 196 -18.78 17.07 -4.75
CA ALA A 196 -19.46 16.71 -6.00
C ALA A 196 -19.56 15.19 -6.17
N ARG A 197 -20.70 14.74 -6.70
CA ARG A 197 -21.01 13.36 -7.07
C ARG A 197 -21.18 13.27 -8.58
N THR A 198 -20.64 12.24 -9.21
CA THR A 198 -20.47 12.22 -10.67
C THR A 198 -21.21 11.09 -11.38
N THR A 199 -21.56 11.33 -12.65
CA THR A 199 -22.38 10.44 -13.49
C THR A 199 -21.66 9.15 -13.88
N GLU A 200 -22.48 8.10 -14.03
CA GLU A 200 -22.08 6.76 -14.42
C GLU A 200 -23.18 6.11 -15.30
N PRO A 201 -22.82 5.15 -16.17
CA PRO A 201 -23.75 4.48 -17.07
C PRO A 201 -24.72 3.55 -16.35
N GLN A 202 -25.85 3.26 -16.99
CA GLN A 202 -26.80 2.24 -16.57
C GLN A 202 -26.06 0.91 -16.28
N SER A 203 -26.28 0.34 -15.10
CA SER A 203 -25.67 -0.91 -14.59
C SER A 203 -24.15 -0.89 -14.35
N LEU A 204 -23.47 0.25 -14.50
CA LEU A 204 -22.00 0.38 -14.41
C LEU A 204 -21.19 -0.40 -15.47
N MET A 205 -21.81 -1.26 -16.27
CA MET A 205 -21.14 -2.17 -17.21
C MET A 205 -21.04 -1.62 -18.65
N GLN A 206 -20.50 -0.41 -18.78
CA GLN A 206 -20.19 0.22 -20.07
C GLN A 206 -18.84 0.96 -20.04
N PHE A 207 -18.19 1.03 -21.20
CA PHE A 207 -17.01 1.91 -21.43
C PHE A 207 -17.38 3.32 -21.91
N GLU A 208 -18.67 3.66 -21.85
CA GLU A 208 -19.20 5.01 -22.00
C GLU A 208 -20.02 5.37 -20.75
N THR A 209 -20.54 6.59 -20.67
CA THR A 209 -21.36 7.04 -19.53
C THR A 209 -22.67 7.60 -20.05
N ASP A 210 -23.69 6.73 -20.10
CA ASP A 210 -25.06 7.05 -20.48
C ASP A 210 -26.05 6.22 -19.63
N SER A 211 -27.11 6.85 -19.14
CA SER A 211 -28.13 6.26 -18.26
C SER A 211 -29.48 6.95 -18.45
N ASN A 212 -30.59 6.22 -18.28
CA ASN A 212 -31.93 6.78 -18.39
C ASN A 212 -32.20 7.93 -17.39
N LEU A 213 -31.49 7.93 -16.26
CA LEU A 213 -31.56 8.97 -15.24
C LEU A 213 -30.97 10.31 -15.68
N TYR A 214 -29.79 10.29 -16.32
CA TYR A 214 -28.99 11.50 -16.52
C TYR A 214 -28.67 11.80 -17.99
N GLY A 215 -28.81 10.84 -18.89
CA GLY A 215 -28.39 10.92 -20.29
C GLY A 215 -26.85 10.89 -20.47
N PRO A 216 -26.35 11.06 -21.69
CA PRO A 216 -24.95 10.90 -21.99
C PRO A 216 -24.08 11.99 -21.36
N THR A 217 -22.96 11.58 -20.78
CA THR A 217 -21.86 12.45 -20.36
C THR A 217 -20.84 12.54 -21.50
N VAL A 218 -20.52 13.76 -21.94
CA VAL A 218 -19.73 13.98 -23.16
C VAL A 218 -18.32 14.51 -22.87
N ASN A 219 -17.41 14.31 -23.81
CA ASN A 219 -16.01 14.70 -23.65
C ASN A 219 -15.83 16.25 -23.67
N PRO A 220 -15.06 16.86 -22.74
CA PRO A 220 -14.84 18.31 -22.73
C PRO A 220 -13.91 18.82 -23.85
N PHE A 221 -13.11 17.93 -24.46
CA PHE A 221 -12.24 18.25 -25.60
C PHE A 221 -13.01 18.26 -26.92
N ASN A 222 -14.00 17.38 -27.09
CA ASN A 222 -14.94 17.37 -28.20
C ASN A 222 -16.28 16.75 -27.76
N ARG A 223 -17.33 17.57 -27.61
CA ARG A 223 -18.66 17.15 -27.11
C ARG A 223 -19.42 16.14 -27.98
N ASN A 224 -18.91 15.77 -29.16
CA ASN A 224 -19.44 14.68 -29.98
C ASN A 224 -18.78 13.31 -29.67
N LEU A 225 -17.80 13.28 -28.77
CA LEU A 225 -17.08 12.09 -28.33
C LEU A 225 -17.48 11.70 -26.91
N THR A 226 -17.30 10.41 -26.58
CA THR A 226 -17.56 9.88 -25.24
C THR A 226 -16.53 10.38 -24.23
N CYS A 227 -16.97 10.63 -22.99
CA CYS A 227 -16.05 10.81 -21.86
C CYS A 227 -15.43 9.49 -21.39
N GLY A 228 -15.82 8.34 -21.96
CA GLY A 228 -15.47 7.01 -21.45
C GLY A 228 -16.39 6.57 -20.31
N GLY A 229 -16.06 5.46 -19.67
CA GLY A 229 -16.90 4.89 -18.61
C GLY A 229 -16.31 3.64 -17.98
N SER A 230 -16.87 3.19 -16.85
CA SER A 230 -18.07 3.71 -16.20
C SER A 230 -17.84 4.90 -15.26
N SER A 231 -16.59 5.30 -15.00
CA SER A 231 -16.26 6.52 -14.22
C SER A 231 -16.15 7.78 -15.10
N GLY A 232 -17.02 7.93 -16.10
CA GLY A 232 -16.93 9.01 -17.09
C GLY A 232 -17.31 10.38 -16.55
N GLY A 233 -18.19 10.47 -15.54
CA GLY A 233 -18.45 11.70 -14.82
C GLY A 233 -17.18 12.27 -14.15
N GLU A 234 -16.44 11.44 -13.40
CA GLU A 234 -15.11 11.80 -12.87
C GLU A 234 -14.15 12.20 -13.99
N GLY A 235 -14.07 11.40 -15.07
CA GLY A 235 -13.21 11.67 -16.22
C GLY A 235 -13.46 13.05 -16.85
N ALA A 236 -14.72 13.36 -17.17
CA ALA A 236 -15.12 14.64 -17.76
C ALA A 236 -14.92 15.81 -16.79
N LEU A 237 -15.22 15.61 -15.50
CA LEU A 237 -15.03 16.62 -14.46
C LEU A 237 -13.54 16.95 -14.24
N LEU A 238 -12.65 15.96 -14.24
CA LEU A 238 -11.20 16.14 -14.21
C LEU A 238 -10.68 16.78 -15.50
N GLY A 239 -11.16 16.34 -16.67
CA GLY A 239 -10.76 16.88 -17.98
C GLY A 239 -11.03 18.38 -18.13
N ILE A 240 -12.20 18.84 -17.65
CA ILE A 240 -12.57 20.27 -17.64
C ILE A 240 -12.00 21.05 -16.43
N ARG A 241 -11.24 20.37 -15.56
CA ARG A 241 -10.69 20.86 -14.27
C ARG A 241 -11.74 21.30 -13.25
N GLY A 242 -12.97 20.77 -13.35
CA GLY A 242 -13.98 20.89 -12.30
C GLY A 242 -13.70 20.02 -11.07
N SER A 243 -12.68 19.16 -11.14
CA SER A 243 -12.01 18.46 -10.04
C SER A 243 -10.49 18.45 -10.29
N SER A 244 -9.70 18.16 -9.24
CA SER A 244 -8.26 17.88 -9.35
C SER A 244 -7.89 16.44 -8.96
N LEU A 245 -8.68 15.83 -8.07
CA LEU A 245 -8.58 14.46 -7.58
C LEU A 245 -10.00 13.93 -7.35
N GLY A 246 -10.28 12.72 -7.84
CA GLY A 246 -11.58 12.06 -7.78
C GLY A 246 -11.46 10.56 -7.55
N ILE A 247 -12.59 9.92 -7.20
CA ILE A 247 -12.66 8.48 -6.89
C ILE A 247 -13.60 7.78 -7.86
N GLY A 248 -13.05 6.84 -8.64
CA GLY A 248 -13.80 5.98 -9.55
C GLY A 248 -13.80 4.51 -9.09
N SER A 249 -14.26 3.62 -9.98
CA SER A 249 -14.17 2.15 -9.79
C SER A 249 -13.90 1.43 -11.11
N ASP A 250 -13.16 0.31 -11.05
CA ASP A 250 -12.64 -0.43 -12.20
C ASP A 250 -12.77 -1.95 -12.02
N ILE A 251 -13.59 -2.60 -12.87
CA ILE A 251 -13.72 -4.07 -12.98
C ILE A 251 -13.27 -4.61 -14.36
N GLY A 252 -13.05 -3.70 -15.32
CA GLY A 252 -12.70 -4.04 -16.71
C GLY A 252 -11.99 -2.91 -17.48
N GLY A 253 -11.63 -1.80 -16.83
CA GLY A 253 -11.12 -0.57 -17.46
C GLY A 253 -11.84 0.71 -17.03
N SER A 254 -12.81 0.62 -16.12
CA SER A 254 -13.74 1.71 -15.82
C SER A 254 -13.19 2.91 -15.04
N ILE A 255 -11.93 2.88 -14.58
CA ILE A 255 -11.15 4.07 -14.19
C ILE A 255 -10.27 4.51 -15.36
N ARG A 256 -9.64 3.54 -16.03
CA ARG A 256 -8.56 3.76 -17.01
C ARG A 256 -9.04 4.36 -18.33
N VAL A 257 -10.15 3.86 -18.89
CA VAL A 257 -10.77 4.37 -20.12
C VAL A 257 -11.23 5.83 -19.96
N PRO A 258 -11.99 6.23 -18.93
CA PRO A 258 -12.36 7.63 -18.77
C PRO A 258 -11.16 8.53 -18.43
N SER A 259 -10.13 8.06 -17.73
CA SER A 259 -8.90 8.85 -17.61
C SER A 259 -8.20 9.05 -18.95
N ALA A 260 -8.09 7.99 -19.77
CA ALA A 260 -7.46 8.06 -21.08
C ALA A 260 -8.18 9.05 -22.02
N ASN A 261 -9.51 8.96 -22.10
CA ASN A 261 -10.36 9.76 -22.98
C ASN A 261 -10.36 11.25 -22.61
N ASN A 262 -10.14 11.60 -21.35
CA ASN A 262 -10.14 12.99 -20.87
C ASN A 262 -8.73 13.52 -20.55
N GLY A 263 -7.67 12.78 -20.92
CA GLY A 263 -6.28 13.21 -20.74
C GLY A 263 -5.88 13.40 -19.27
N SER A 264 -6.44 12.60 -18.36
CA SER A 264 -6.10 12.59 -16.94
C SER A 264 -5.32 11.32 -16.58
N MET A 265 -4.78 11.29 -15.36
CA MET A 265 -4.01 10.17 -14.84
C MET A 265 -4.86 9.37 -13.85
N ALA A 266 -4.60 8.07 -13.76
CA ALA A 266 -5.24 7.19 -12.79
C ALA A 266 -4.37 6.00 -12.44
N VAL A 267 -4.65 5.37 -11.31
CA VAL A 267 -4.05 4.10 -10.88
C VAL A 267 -5.16 3.16 -10.42
N VAL A 268 -5.11 1.91 -10.88
CA VAL A 268 -5.97 0.82 -10.43
C VAL A 268 -5.09 -0.21 -9.74
N GLY A 269 -5.47 -0.60 -8.51
CA GLY A 269 -4.71 -1.56 -7.73
C GLY A 269 -4.99 -3.02 -8.09
N GLY A 270 -4.15 -3.94 -7.61
CA GLY A 270 -4.36 -5.38 -7.75
C GLY A 270 -5.33 -5.97 -6.71
N SER A 271 -6.32 -6.76 -7.15
CA SER A 271 -7.33 -7.42 -6.30
C SER A 271 -7.13 -8.95 -6.21
N ASP A 272 -8.11 -9.69 -5.66
CA ASP A 272 -8.23 -11.15 -5.78
C ASP A 272 -9.61 -11.47 -6.34
N GLY A 273 -9.70 -12.33 -7.37
CA GLY A 273 -10.93 -12.43 -8.15
C GLY A 273 -11.04 -11.35 -9.23
N ILE A 274 -12.18 -11.28 -9.94
CA ILE A 274 -12.45 -10.18 -10.89
C ILE A 274 -13.36 -9.17 -10.18
N GLU A 275 -12.80 -8.50 -9.16
CA GLU A 275 -13.56 -7.64 -8.26
C GLU A 275 -13.42 -6.16 -8.62
N GLY A 276 -14.53 -5.43 -8.52
CA GLY A 276 -14.61 -4.01 -8.84
C GLY A 276 -13.79 -3.17 -7.86
N THR A 277 -12.62 -2.72 -8.31
CA THR A 277 -11.62 -2.07 -7.47
C THR A 277 -11.81 -0.55 -7.49
N PRO A 278 -12.13 0.10 -6.37
CA PRO A 278 -12.22 1.56 -6.30
C PRO A 278 -10.81 2.19 -6.25
N GLY A 279 -10.62 3.34 -6.89
CA GLY A 279 -9.28 3.93 -7.04
C GLY A 279 -9.26 5.38 -7.51
N PRO A 280 -8.09 6.04 -7.41
CA PRO A 280 -7.95 7.47 -7.65
C PRO A 280 -7.78 7.83 -9.13
N MET A 281 -8.41 8.95 -9.51
CA MET A 281 -8.27 9.63 -10.80
C MET A 281 -7.84 11.08 -10.53
N SER A 282 -6.87 11.64 -11.26
CA SER A 282 -6.29 12.96 -10.96
C SER A 282 -5.75 13.64 -12.21
N THR A 283 -5.66 14.97 -12.20
CA THR A 283 -5.07 15.74 -13.31
C THR A 283 -3.53 15.67 -13.38
N THR A 284 -2.92 15.04 -12.39
CA THR A 284 -1.48 14.92 -12.12
C THR A 284 -1.19 13.61 -11.38
N LEU A 285 0.05 13.17 -11.34
CA LEU A 285 0.42 11.85 -10.82
C LEU A 285 0.51 11.81 -9.29
N GLU A 286 1.17 12.81 -8.73
CA GLU A 286 1.60 12.88 -7.34
C GLU A 286 0.44 12.66 -6.34
N PRO A 287 -0.79 13.18 -6.59
CA PRO A 287 -1.95 12.89 -5.75
C PRO A 287 -2.39 11.41 -5.75
N LEU A 288 -2.08 10.64 -6.80
CA LEU A 288 -2.44 9.21 -6.89
C LEU A 288 -1.61 8.38 -5.91
N SER A 289 -0.30 8.63 -5.84
CA SER A 289 0.58 7.96 -4.86
C SER A 289 0.23 8.40 -3.43
N LEU A 290 -0.04 9.69 -3.20
CA LEU A 290 -0.52 10.18 -1.90
C LEU A 290 -1.85 9.54 -1.47
N PHE A 291 -2.76 9.28 -2.43
CA PHE A 291 -4.01 8.57 -2.17
C PHE A 291 -3.74 7.12 -1.78
N MET A 292 -3.06 6.34 -2.61
CA MET A 292 -2.81 4.90 -2.37
C MET A 292 -2.06 4.65 -1.06
N SER A 293 -1.03 5.47 -0.76
CA SER A 293 -0.31 5.43 0.52
C SER A 293 -1.20 5.81 1.70
N THR A 294 -2.02 6.87 1.61
CA THR A 294 -2.94 7.27 2.70
C THR A 294 -4.00 6.21 2.99
N ILE A 295 -4.57 5.56 1.95
CA ILE A 295 -5.53 4.47 2.13
C ILE A 295 -4.85 3.26 2.78
N SER A 296 -3.64 2.89 2.34
CA SER A 296 -2.89 1.77 2.91
C SER A 296 -2.46 2.03 4.37
N ALA A 297 -2.05 3.26 4.69
CA ALA A 297 -1.63 3.67 6.04
C ALA A 297 -2.80 3.71 7.06
N ALA A 298 -4.05 3.69 6.60
CA ALA A 298 -5.23 3.53 7.46
C ALA A 298 -5.52 2.07 7.85
N GLU A 299 -4.70 1.11 7.39
CA GLU A 299 -4.81 -0.34 7.64
C GLU A 299 -6.26 -0.88 7.47
N PRO A 300 -6.98 -0.60 6.35
CA PRO A 300 -8.42 -0.86 6.22
C PRO A 300 -8.82 -2.33 6.38
N TRP A 301 -7.92 -3.25 6.04
CA TRP A 301 -8.02 -4.71 6.26
C TRP A 301 -8.23 -5.13 7.72
N VAL A 302 -7.97 -4.24 8.69
CA VAL A 302 -8.30 -4.47 10.12
C VAL A 302 -9.82 -4.55 10.33
N ASN A 303 -10.59 -3.79 9.54
CA ASN A 303 -12.05 -3.76 9.60
C ASN A 303 -12.68 -4.61 8.48
N ASP A 304 -12.12 -4.56 7.27
CA ASP A 304 -12.61 -5.32 6.12
C ASP A 304 -11.75 -6.57 5.87
N LYS A 305 -12.27 -7.74 6.27
CA LYS A 305 -11.56 -9.02 6.15
C LYS A 305 -11.47 -9.58 4.72
N SER A 306 -12.06 -8.92 3.72
CA SER A 306 -11.85 -9.24 2.30
C SER A 306 -10.53 -8.65 1.79
N MET A 307 -10.07 -7.54 2.36
CA MET A 307 -8.87 -6.84 1.91
C MET A 307 -7.59 -7.53 2.38
N LEU A 308 -6.63 -7.66 1.47
CA LEU A 308 -5.31 -8.22 1.79
C LEU A 308 -4.47 -7.20 2.58
N PRO A 309 -3.76 -7.63 3.65
CA PRO A 309 -2.99 -6.73 4.52
C PRO A 309 -1.64 -6.35 3.92
N ILE A 310 -1.67 -5.63 2.79
CA ILE A 310 -0.50 -5.19 2.03
C ILE A 310 -0.22 -3.71 2.34
N PRO A 311 0.83 -3.38 3.11
CA PRO A 311 1.24 -2.00 3.30
C PRO A 311 1.91 -1.47 2.03
N TRP A 312 1.79 -0.16 1.81
CA TRP A 312 2.48 0.56 0.74
C TRP A 312 4.00 0.56 0.93
N ARG A 313 4.77 0.24 -0.11
CA ARG A 313 6.23 -0.02 -0.03
C ARG A 313 7.08 1.09 -0.63
N ASP A 314 7.13 2.23 0.05
CA ASP A 314 8.03 3.35 -0.31
C ASP A 314 9.54 2.99 -0.29
N GLU A 315 9.92 1.87 0.33
CA GLU A 315 11.30 1.38 0.44
C GLU A 315 11.73 0.41 -0.67
N GLU A 316 10.83 -0.09 -1.53
CA GLU A 316 11.25 -0.95 -2.65
C GLU A 316 12.00 -0.13 -3.73
N PRO A 317 13.18 -0.58 -4.18
CA PRO A 317 14.01 0.19 -5.09
C PRO A 317 13.33 0.36 -6.46
N HIS A 318 12.98 1.61 -6.77
CA HIS A 318 12.09 1.94 -7.89
C HIS A 318 12.69 1.59 -9.27
N PHE A 319 14.01 1.59 -9.38
CA PHE A 319 14.72 0.81 -10.40
C PHE A 319 15.08 -0.55 -9.81
N PRO A 320 14.67 -1.65 -10.45
CA PRO A 320 14.86 -2.98 -9.89
C PRO A 320 16.36 -3.26 -9.76
N VAL A 321 16.77 -3.85 -8.64
CA VAL A 321 18.18 -4.13 -8.34
C VAL A 321 18.58 -5.54 -8.78
N ASP A 322 19.84 -5.69 -9.15
CA ASP A 322 20.48 -7.00 -9.26
C ASP A 322 20.71 -7.56 -7.83
N PRO A 323 20.05 -8.66 -7.42
CA PRO A 323 20.18 -9.22 -6.08
C PRO A 323 21.57 -9.79 -5.79
N ALA A 324 22.41 -10.03 -6.80
CA ALA A 324 23.78 -10.51 -6.62
C ALA A 324 24.80 -9.37 -6.38
N THR A 325 24.50 -8.13 -6.77
CA THR A 325 25.42 -6.98 -6.60
C THR A 325 24.85 -5.79 -5.83
N GLY A 326 23.55 -5.78 -5.52
CA GLY A 326 22.87 -4.68 -4.82
C GLY A 326 22.80 -3.36 -5.61
N LYS A 327 23.12 -3.40 -6.91
CA LYS A 327 23.13 -2.24 -7.80
C LYS A 327 21.83 -2.18 -8.62
N PRO A 328 21.35 -0.99 -9.02
CA PRO A 328 20.26 -0.89 -9.99
C PRO A 328 20.64 -1.61 -11.29
N LYS A 329 19.79 -2.53 -11.76
CA LYS A 329 19.81 -2.98 -13.16
C LYS A 329 18.91 -2.05 -14.00
N LYS A 330 18.94 -2.23 -15.31
CA LYS A 330 18.00 -1.54 -16.21
C LYS A 330 16.57 -2.03 -15.94
N MET A 331 15.61 -1.12 -16.01
CA MET A 331 14.20 -1.48 -15.99
C MET A 331 13.80 -2.07 -17.36
N ARG A 332 13.35 -3.33 -17.35
CA ARG A 332 12.97 -4.07 -18.56
C ARG A 332 11.50 -3.82 -18.87
N VAL A 333 11.26 -2.90 -19.81
CA VAL A 333 9.93 -2.45 -20.22
C VAL A 333 9.45 -3.31 -21.38
N GLY A 334 8.44 -4.13 -21.13
CA GLY A 334 7.69 -4.81 -22.17
C GLY A 334 6.86 -3.81 -22.99
N VAL A 335 6.62 -4.11 -24.27
CA VAL A 335 5.76 -3.30 -25.15
C VAL A 335 4.77 -4.21 -25.84
N MET A 336 3.49 -4.13 -25.45
CA MET A 336 2.38 -4.71 -26.21
C MET A 336 1.84 -3.63 -27.13
N ARG A 337 2.17 -3.71 -28.42
CA ARG A 337 1.71 -2.77 -29.46
C ARG A 337 0.29 -3.09 -29.92
N TRP A 338 -0.02 -4.37 -29.94
CA TRP A 338 -1.26 -4.97 -30.37
C TRP A 338 -1.55 -6.16 -29.46
N ASP A 339 -2.83 -6.35 -29.13
CA ASP A 339 -3.36 -7.50 -28.39
C ASP A 339 -3.65 -8.73 -29.28
N GLY A 340 -3.22 -8.67 -30.55
CA GLY A 340 -3.50 -9.70 -31.56
C GLY A 340 -4.96 -9.77 -32.01
N MET A 341 -5.83 -8.87 -31.53
CA MET A 341 -7.27 -8.89 -31.78
C MET A 341 -7.77 -7.62 -32.46
N VAL A 342 -7.42 -6.41 -31.98
CA VAL A 342 -7.81 -5.12 -32.58
C VAL A 342 -6.62 -4.17 -32.67
N MET A 343 -6.23 -3.82 -33.90
CA MET A 343 -5.07 -2.98 -34.20
C MET A 343 -5.32 -1.53 -33.80
N PRO A 344 -4.45 -0.88 -33.00
CA PRO A 344 -4.67 0.49 -32.61
C PRO A 344 -4.54 1.50 -33.75
N HIS A 345 -5.43 2.50 -33.74
CA HIS A 345 -5.47 3.63 -34.67
C HIS A 345 -4.11 4.36 -34.76
N PRO A 346 -3.82 5.05 -35.88
CA PRO A 346 -2.58 5.80 -36.08
C PRO A 346 -2.07 6.62 -34.88
N PRO A 347 -2.87 7.45 -34.16
CA PRO A 347 -2.41 8.23 -33.00
C PRO A 347 -1.92 7.37 -31.83
N ILE A 348 -2.56 6.23 -31.57
CA ILE A 348 -2.16 5.31 -30.49
C ILE A 348 -0.84 4.63 -30.86
N THR A 349 -0.75 4.14 -32.10
CA THR A 349 0.47 3.55 -32.65
C THR A 349 1.64 4.54 -32.67
N ARG A 350 1.38 5.80 -33.04
CA ARG A 350 2.36 6.90 -32.98
C ARG A 350 2.83 7.17 -31.54
N ALA A 351 1.92 7.33 -30.59
CA ALA A 351 2.29 7.60 -29.20
C ALA A 351 3.12 6.48 -28.58
N ILE A 352 2.83 5.20 -28.88
CA ILE A 352 3.67 4.08 -28.47
C ILE A 352 5.06 4.17 -29.11
N ASN A 353 5.15 4.46 -30.41
CA ASN A 353 6.43 4.64 -31.08
C ASN A 353 7.25 5.80 -30.52
N GLU A 354 6.64 6.94 -30.20
CA GLU A 354 7.29 8.08 -29.55
C GLU A 354 7.83 7.73 -28.16
N VAL A 355 7.04 7.05 -27.32
CA VAL A 355 7.46 6.63 -25.97
C VAL A 355 8.55 5.57 -26.04
N VAL A 356 8.43 4.57 -26.91
CA VAL A 356 9.47 3.55 -27.16
C VAL A 356 10.77 4.18 -27.67
N ALA A 357 10.70 5.19 -28.53
CA ALA A 357 11.89 5.92 -28.99
C ALA A 357 12.58 6.67 -27.83
N LYS A 358 11.81 7.33 -26.94
CA LYS A 358 12.35 8.00 -25.75
C LYS A 358 12.98 7.01 -24.76
N LEU A 359 12.35 5.85 -24.53
CA LEU A 359 12.90 4.78 -23.70
C LEU A 359 14.19 4.20 -24.30
N LYS A 360 14.24 3.95 -25.62
CA LYS A 360 15.46 3.50 -26.31
C LYS A 360 16.57 4.56 -26.33
N GLY A 361 16.22 5.86 -26.30
CA GLY A 361 17.15 6.96 -26.08
C GLY A 361 17.78 6.98 -24.67
N HIS A 362 17.18 6.29 -23.71
CA HIS A 362 17.69 6.07 -22.36
C HIS A 362 18.08 4.60 -22.12
N ALA A 363 18.76 4.00 -23.11
CA ALA A 363 19.27 2.63 -23.05
C ALA A 363 20.32 2.38 -21.94
N ASP A 364 20.75 3.41 -21.20
CA ASP A 364 21.52 3.29 -19.96
C ASP A 364 20.65 2.83 -18.78
N GLN A 365 19.39 3.26 -18.74
CA GLN A 365 18.42 3.01 -17.65
C GLN A 365 17.33 1.99 -18.02
N PHE A 366 16.98 1.86 -19.29
CA PHE A 366 15.88 1.01 -19.77
C PHE A 366 16.36 -0.05 -20.75
N GLU A 367 15.70 -1.20 -20.74
CA GLU A 367 15.76 -2.20 -21.81
C GLU A 367 14.34 -2.39 -22.36
N VAL A 368 14.15 -2.17 -23.65
CA VAL A 368 12.82 -2.27 -24.28
C VAL A 368 12.68 -3.61 -24.98
N VAL A 369 11.67 -4.39 -24.57
CA VAL A 369 11.37 -5.73 -25.06
C VAL A 369 10.00 -5.73 -25.73
N GLU A 370 9.90 -6.23 -26.95
CA GLU A 370 8.59 -6.43 -27.59
C GLU A 370 7.85 -7.59 -26.87
N PHE A 371 6.67 -7.29 -26.34
CA PHE A 371 5.83 -8.21 -25.58
C PHE A 371 4.41 -8.18 -26.17
N ASN A 372 4.31 -8.52 -27.45
CA ASN A 372 3.02 -8.78 -28.07
C ASN A 372 2.54 -10.18 -27.65
N ASP A 373 1.23 -10.35 -27.50
CA ASP A 373 0.58 -11.64 -27.34
C ASP A 373 -0.49 -11.79 -28.42
N GLU A 374 -0.87 -13.01 -28.72
CA GLU A 374 -1.87 -13.30 -29.75
C GLU A 374 -2.96 -14.20 -29.19
N ASN A 375 -4.21 -13.87 -29.54
CA ASN A 375 -5.43 -14.57 -29.16
C ASN A 375 -5.73 -14.62 -27.64
N TYR A 376 -6.35 -13.55 -27.14
CA TYR A 376 -6.96 -13.52 -25.80
C TYR A 376 -8.42 -14.02 -25.76
N GLU A 377 -8.96 -14.66 -26.82
CA GLU A 377 -10.38 -14.99 -26.92
C GLU A 377 -10.85 -15.93 -25.81
N GLU A 378 -10.17 -17.07 -25.56
CA GLU A 378 -10.50 -18.01 -24.45
C GLU A 378 -10.50 -17.30 -23.08
N ALA A 379 -9.63 -16.29 -22.92
CA ALA A 379 -9.48 -15.52 -21.69
C ALA A 379 -10.60 -14.47 -21.52
N MET A 380 -11.00 -13.77 -22.59
CA MET A 380 -12.10 -12.81 -22.56
C MET A 380 -13.47 -13.49 -22.45
N ASP A 381 -13.67 -14.63 -23.13
CA ASP A 381 -14.84 -15.50 -22.92
C ASP A 381 -14.93 -15.96 -21.46
N ALA A 382 -13.81 -16.35 -20.84
CA ALA A 382 -13.78 -16.70 -19.42
C ALA A 382 -14.06 -15.49 -18.51
N MET A 383 -13.64 -14.28 -18.89
CA MET A 383 -13.95 -13.06 -18.14
C MET A 383 -15.45 -12.72 -18.17
N TRP A 384 -16.07 -12.67 -19.35
CA TRP A 384 -17.52 -12.41 -19.46
C TRP A 384 -18.36 -13.50 -18.82
N ALA A 385 -17.96 -14.78 -18.95
CA ALA A 385 -18.58 -15.91 -18.26
C ALA A 385 -18.55 -15.80 -16.73
N LEU A 386 -17.59 -15.05 -16.16
CA LEU A 386 -17.44 -14.82 -14.72
C LEU A 386 -18.15 -13.53 -14.27
N LEU A 387 -18.14 -12.47 -15.09
CA LEU A 387 -18.81 -11.19 -14.79
C LEU A 387 -20.34 -11.31 -14.82
N PHE A 388 -20.89 -12.04 -15.80
CA PHE A 388 -22.32 -12.28 -15.94
C PHE A 388 -22.65 -13.76 -15.70
N ALA A 389 -22.20 -14.31 -14.57
CA ALA A 389 -22.40 -15.71 -14.22
C ALA A 389 -23.89 -16.14 -14.15
N ASP A 390 -24.80 -15.19 -13.89
CA ASP A 390 -26.25 -15.34 -13.90
C ASP A 390 -26.87 -15.17 -15.31
N GLY A 391 -26.07 -14.82 -16.32
CA GLY A 391 -26.51 -14.46 -17.67
C GLY A 391 -27.03 -13.02 -17.80
N GLY A 392 -26.81 -12.14 -16.81
CA GLY A 392 -27.38 -10.80 -16.75
C GLY A 392 -28.87 -10.78 -16.44
N ASN A 393 -29.36 -11.77 -15.69
CA ASN A 393 -30.72 -11.81 -15.17
C ASN A 393 -30.96 -10.69 -14.14
N GLU A 394 -30.03 -10.47 -13.20
CA GLU A 394 -30.17 -9.44 -12.16
C GLU A 394 -30.40 -8.06 -12.78
N VAL A 395 -29.56 -7.67 -13.74
CA VAL A 395 -29.69 -6.40 -14.48
C VAL A 395 -31.06 -6.32 -15.17
N ARG A 396 -31.52 -7.38 -15.84
CA ARG A 396 -32.81 -7.37 -16.56
C ARG A 396 -34.01 -7.33 -15.61
N GLU A 397 -33.97 -7.98 -14.45
CA GLU A 397 -35.02 -7.86 -13.42
C GLU A 397 -35.01 -6.49 -12.74
N GLU A 398 -33.84 -5.87 -12.56
CA GLU A 398 -33.71 -4.51 -12.00
C GLU A 398 -34.37 -3.46 -12.90
N LEU A 399 -34.08 -3.48 -14.20
CA LEU A 399 -34.69 -2.59 -15.20
C LEU A 399 -36.22 -2.74 -15.27
N LYS A 400 -36.72 -3.98 -15.18
CA LYS A 400 -38.17 -4.29 -15.20
C LYS A 400 -38.95 -3.63 -14.08
N LYS A 401 -38.36 -3.39 -12.89
CA LYS A 401 -39.07 -2.80 -11.72
C LYS A 401 -39.67 -1.41 -12.01
N THR A 402 -39.09 -0.65 -12.94
CA THR A 402 -39.60 0.67 -13.37
C THR A 402 -40.04 0.72 -14.83
N GLY A 403 -39.88 -0.38 -15.56
CA GLY A 403 -40.09 -0.45 -17.01
C GLY A 403 -39.10 0.40 -17.80
N GLU A 404 -37.88 0.64 -17.29
CA GLU A 404 -36.88 1.42 -17.99
C GLU A 404 -36.27 0.64 -19.17
N PRO A 405 -35.97 1.30 -20.31
CA PRO A 405 -35.37 0.63 -21.46
C PRO A 405 -33.90 0.28 -21.19
N ILE A 406 -33.46 -0.88 -21.68
CA ILE A 406 -32.03 -1.22 -21.70
C ILE A 406 -31.31 -0.35 -22.74
N ILE A 407 -30.18 0.25 -22.35
CA ILE A 407 -29.35 1.05 -23.25
C ILE A 407 -28.56 0.09 -24.16
N PRO A 408 -28.36 0.37 -25.47
CA PRO A 408 -27.72 -0.57 -26.40
C PRO A 408 -26.31 -1.06 -25.97
N LEU A 409 -25.53 -0.23 -25.28
CA LEU A 409 -24.23 -0.65 -24.72
C LEU A 409 -24.37 -1.53 -23.47
N THR A 410 -25.43 -1.34 -22.66
CA THR A 410 -25.79 -2.30 -21.60
C THR A 410 -26.16 -3.66 -22.21
N GLU A 411 -27.08 -3.67 -23.19
CA GLU A 411 -27.52 -4.91 -23.83
C GLU A 411 -26.37 -5.65 -24.49
N TYR A 412 -25.53 -4.93 -25.25
CA TYR A 412 -24.30 -5.44 -25.85
C TYR A 412 -23.37 -6.13 -24.83
N SER A 413 -23.18 -5.55 -23.64
CA SER A 413 -22.40 -6.16 -22.55
C SER A 413 -23.06 -7.44 -22.02
N LEU A 414 -24.39 -7.47 -21.86
CA LEU A 414 -25.13 -8.65 -21.37
C LEU A 414 -25.28 -9.80 -22.39
N ILE A 415 -24.69 -9.69 -23.59
CA ILE A 415 -24.73 -10.72 -24.65
C ILE A 415 -23.34 -11.06 -25.21
N GLN A 416 -22.27 -10.67 -24.52
CA GLN A 416 -20.89 -10.94 -24.97
C GLN A 416 -20.59 -12.44 -25.09
N PRO A 417 -19.68 -12.85 -26.01
CA PRO A 417 -19.09 -14.18 -26.01
C PRO A 417 -18.64 -14.64 -24.61
N GLY A 418 -18.84 -15.92 -24.31
CA GLY A 418 -18.65 -16.49 -22.97
C GLY A 418 -19.82 -16.31 -22.00
N THR A 419 -20.69 -15.29 -22.14
CA THR A 419 -21.84 -15.06 -21.24
C THR A 419 -22.87 -16.19 -21.34
N PRO A 420 -23.32 -16.80 -20.21
CA PRO A 420 -24.36 -17.82 -20.23
C PRO A 420 -25.73 -17.26 -20.60
N LYS A 421 -26.62 -18.15 -21.05
CA LYS A 421 -28.06 -17.84 -21.17
C LYS A 421 -28.74 -18.11 -19.83
N SER A 422 -29.83 -17.40 -19.57
CA SER A 422 -30.69 -17.63 -18.40
C SER A 422 -31.07 -19.13 -18.29
N PRO A 423 -30.94 -19.77 -17.10
CA PRO A 423 -30.82 -19.16 -15.76
C PRO A 423 -29.41 -18.74 -15.32
N GLY A 424 -28.36 -18.94 -16.13
CA GLY A 424 -26.96 -18.73 -15.75
C GLY A 424 -26.18 -20.04 -15.59
N TRP A 425 -24.94 -19.96 -15.11
CA TRP A 425 -24.10 -21.14 -14.86
C TRP A 425 -24.49 -21.87 -13.58
N THR A 426 -24.39 -23.21 -13.61
CA THR A 426 -24.31 -24.00 -12.38
C THR A 426 -22.98 -23.75 -11.66
N LEU A 427 -22.92 -24.08 -10.36
CA LEU A 427 -21.69 -23.98 -9.56
C LEU A 427 -20.52 -24.78 -10.17
N GLN A 428 -20.80 -25.92 -10.80
CA GLN A 428 -19.81 -26.76 -11.46
C GLN A 428 -19.23 -26.11 -12.72
N GLU A 429 -20.07 -25.51 -13.56
CA GLU A 429 -19.62 -24.77 -14.75
C GLU A 429 -18.86 -23.50 -14.35
N LEU A 430 -19.32 -22.79 -13.32
CA LEU A 430 -18.63 -21.63 -12.76
C LEU A 430 -17.21 -21.99 -12.28
N TRP A 431 -17.03 -23.15 -11.63
CA TRP A 431 -15.71 -23.65 -11.26
C TRP A 431 -14.83 -24.00 -12.47
N GLN A 432 -15.41 -24.54 -13.55
CA GLN A 432 -14.68 -24.76 -14.81
C GLN A 432 -14.20 -23.44 -15.43
N LYS A 433 -15.05 -22.40 -15.46
CA LYS A 433 -14.66 -21.05 -15.94
C LYS A 433 -13.57 -20.41 -15.06
N LYS A 434 -13.62 -20.57 -13.73
CA LYS A 434 -12.52 -20.19 -12.84
C LYS A 434 -11.23 -20.97 -13.14
N GLY A 435 -11.33 -22.25 -13.49
CA GLY A 435 -10.18 -23.05 -13.96
C GLY A 435 -9.52 -22.49 -15.23
N VAL A 436 -10.30 -22.01 -16.20
CA VAL A 436 -9.79 -21.32 -17.40
C VAL A 436 -9.07 -20.02 -17.03
N LYS A 437 -9.66 -19.19 -16.15
CA LYS A 437 -8.98 -17.99 -15.59
C LYS A 437 -7.62 -18.34 -15.00
N SER A 438 -7.55 -19.29 -14.06
CA SER A 438 -6.31 -19.63 -13.36
C SER A 438 -5.25 -20.28 -14.27
N LYS A 439 -5.67 -21.06 -15.27
CA LYS A 439 -4.80 -21.55 -16.36
C LYS A 439 -4.16 -20.39 -17.11
N PHE A 440 -4.97 -19.43 -17.59
CA PHE A 440 -4.50 -18.27 -18.34
C PHE A 440 -3.58 -17.38 -17.50
N GLN A 441 -3.96 -17.04 -16.27
CA GLN A 441 -3.11 -16.29 -15.33
C GLN A 441 -1.73 -16.96 -15.14
N SER A 442 -1.71 -18.29 -14.99
CA SER A 442 -0.47 -19.07 -14.83
C SER A 442 0.41 -19.02 -16.08
N GLN A 443 -0.18 -19.11 -17.27
CA GLN A 443 0.52 -19.02 -18.55
C GLN A 443 1.10 -17.61 -18.77
N TYR A 444 0.31 -16.56 -18.57
CA TYR A 444 0.75 -15.17 -18.73
C TYR A 444 1.85 -14.81 -17.71
N SER A 445 1.72 -15.26 -16.46
CA SER A 445 2.74 -15.07 -15.42
C SER A 445 4.02 -15.87 -15.69
N ALA A 446 3.93 -17.02 -16.38
CA ALA A 446 5.11 -17.74 -16.88
C ALA A 446 5.78 -16.98 -18.05
N LYS A 447 5.00 -16.47 -19.01
CA LYS A 447 5.50 -15.66 -20.13
C LYS A 447 6.21 -14.38 -19.64
N TRP A 448 5.59 -13.63 -18.74
CA TRP A 448 6.17 -12.42 -18.13
C TRP A 448 7.52 -12.70 -17.45
N ARG A 449 7.62 -13.80 -16.69
CA ARG A 449 8.88 -14.23 -16.05
C ARG A 449 9.93 -14.68 -17.05
N ALA A 450 9.57 -15.40 -18.11
CA ALA A 450 10.49 -15.80 -19.17
C ALA A 450 11.02 -14.60 -19.96
N SER A 451 10.16 -13.61 -20.23
CA SER A 451 10.55 -12.31 -20.78
C SER A 451 11.29 -11.40 -19.78
N GLY A 452 11.39 -11.78 -18.50
CA GLY A 452 12.11 -11.05 -17.45
C GLY A 452 11.65 -9.61 -17.26
N LEU A 453 10.37 -9.31 -17.53
CA LEU A 453 9.85 -7.95 -17.52
C LEU A 453 9.70 -7.41 -16.10
N ASP A 454 9.93 -6.11 -15.96
CA ASP A 454 9.65 -5.37 -14.72
C ASP A 454 8.31 -4.62 -14.80
N VAL A 455 7.96 -4.08 -15.98
CA VAL A 455 6.69 -3.40 -16.31
C VAL A 455 6.32 -3.61 -17.79
N LEU A 456 5.05 -3.35 -18.15
CA LEU A 456 4.52 -3.46 -19.52
C LEU A 456 3.84 -2.15 -19.96
N LEU A 457 4.27 -1.59 -21.08
CA LEU A 457 3.67 -0.45 -21.78
C LEU A 457 2.69 -0.93 -22.87
N CYS A 458 1.48 -0.40 -22.90
CA CYS A 458 0.48 -0.76 -23.93
C CYS A 458 -0.63 0.31 -24.15
N PRO A 459 -1.47 0.18 -25.19
CA PRO A 459 -2.68 0.98 -25.35
C PRO A 459 -3.64 0.85 -24.15
N VAL A 460 -4.48 1.86 -23.93
CA VAL A 460 -5.67 1.75 -23.03
C VAL A 460 -6.89 1.24 -23.80
N ALA A 461 -6.98 1.62 -25.07
CA ALA A 461 -8.05 1.35 -26.00
C ALA A 461 -7.48 1.32 -27.44
N PRO A 462 -8.18 0.75 -28.44
CA PRO A 462 -7.71 0.73 -29.82
C PRO A 462 -7.75 2.12 -30.50
N GLY A 463 -8.43 3.10 -29.91
CA GLY A 463 -8.45 4.48 -30.37
C GLY A 463 -8.40 5.46 -29.21
N VAL A 464 -8.51 6.76 -29.53
CA VAL A 464 -8.82 7.80 -28.54
C VAL A 464 -10.32 7.77 -28.21
N ALA A 465 -10.82 8.79 -27.50
CA ALA A 465 -12.25 8.93 -27.18
C ALA A 465 -13.15 8.70 -28.43
N GLY A 466 -13.91 7.62 -28.42
CA GLY A 466 -14.79 7.23 -29.53
C GLY A 466 -15.98 8.15 -29.71
N ARG A 467 -16.72 7.97 -30.82
CA ARG A 467 -18.06 8.55 -30.98
C ARG A 467 -19.01 7.93 -29.94
N LEU A 468 -20.06 8.65 -29.57
CA LEU A 468 -21.08 8.13 -28.65
C LEU A 468 -21.72 6.85 -29.21
N GLY A 469 -21.78 5.79 -28.40
CA GLY A 469 -22.37 4.51 -28.75
C GLY A 469 -21.45 3.54 -29.51
N THR A 470 -20.16 3.84 -29.69
CA THR A 470 -19.22 2.98 -30.45
C THR A 470 -18.15 2.28 -29.60
N THR A 471 -18.10 2.50 -28.29
CA THR A 471 -17.00 2.01 -27.43
C THR A 471 -17.21 0.57 -26.96
N LYS A 472 -17.20 -0.35 -27.93
CA LYS A 472 -17.53 -1.77 -27.77
C LYS A 472 -16.38 -2.68 -27.31
N TYR A 473 -15.13 -2.22 -27.36
CA TYR A 473 -13.95 -3.07 -27.21
C TYR A 473 -13.09 -2.67 -26.01
N GLY A 474 -12.89 -3.60 -25.07
CA GLY A 474 -12.25 -3.35 -23.77
C GLY A 474 -11.01 -4.19 -23.44
N THR A 475 -10.62 -5.16 -24.28
CA THR A 475 -9.56 -6.15 -23.97
C THR A 475 -8.28 -5.52 -23.43
N TYR A 476 -7.83 -4.42 -24.03
CA TYR A 476 -6.64 -3.66 -23.59
C TYR A 476 -6.66 -3.28 -22.11
N THR A 477 -7.80 -3.07 -21.48
CA THR A 477 -7.89 -2.80 -20.03
C THR A 477 -8.43 -3.99 -19.24
N ALA A 478 -9.45 -4.69 -19.77
CA ALA A 478 -10.11 -5.83 -19.14
C ALA A 478 -9.15 -7.01 -18.85
N LEU A 479 -8.18 -7.26 -19.75
CA LEU A 479 -7.11 -8.23 -19.58
C LEU A 479 -6.40 -8.10 -18.22
N PHE A 480 -6.17 -6.88 -17.75
CA PHE A 480 -5.42 -6.65 -16.52
C PHE A 480 -6.28 -6.83 -15.25
N ASN A 481 -7.60 -6.69 -15.32
CA ASN A 481 -8.51 -7.14 -14.25
C ASN A 481 -8.56 -8.68 -14.18
N LEU A 482 -8.62 -9.36 -15.33
CA LEU A 482 -8.55 -10.82 -15.38
C LEU A 482 -7.22 -11.35 -14.83
N LEU A 483 -6.12 -10.64 -15.07
CA LEU A 483 -4.80 -10.98 -14.53
C LEU A 483 -4.56 -10.54 -13.08
N GLU A 484 -5.45 -9.71 -12.49
CA GLU A 484 -5.28 -9.07 -11.19
C GLU A 484 -4.01 -8.17 -11.11
N TYR A 485 -3.65 -7.54 -12.24
CA TYR A 485 -2.44 -6.73 -12.40
C TYR A 485 -2.76 -5.22 -12.29
N PRO A 486 -2.06 -4.47 -11.40
CA PRO A 486 -2.25 -3.03 -11.27
C PRO A 486 -1.78 -2.28 -12.53
N ALA A 487 -2.46 -1.19 -12.85
CA ALA A 487 -2.23 -0.42 -14.07
C ALA A 487 -2.46 1.08 -13.84
N ALA A 488 -1.52 1.89 -14.34
CA ALA A 488 -1.62 3.35 -14.33
C ALA A 488 -1.77 3.93 -15.74
N VAL A 489 -2.70 4.88 -15.91
CA VAL A 489 -2.94 5.60 -17.17
C VAL A 489 -2.28 6.98 -17.13
N PHE A 490 -1.73 7.39 -18.28
CA PHE A 490 -1.10 8.69 -18.45
C PHE A 490 -1.33 9.28 -19.85
N PRO A 491 -1.58 10.60 -19.96
CA PRO A 491 -1.61 11.29 -21.24
C PRO A 491 -0.20 11.44 -21.83
N VAL A 492 -0.08 11.23 -23.14
CA VAL A 492 1.16 11.38 -23.90
C VAL A 492 1.13 12.62 -24.79
N SER A 493 0.05 12.76 -25.56
CA SER A 493 -0.13 13.82 -26.56
C SER A 493 -1.62 14.03 -26.85
N LYS A 494 -1.96 14.55 -28.04
CA LYS A 494 -3.32 14.68 -28.59
C LYS A 494 -3.29 14.31 -30.08
N VAL A 495 -4.45 14.00 -30.67
CA VAL A 495 -4.56 13.81 -32.12
C VAL A 495 -4.26 15.12 -32.84
N ASP A 496 -3.40 15.04 -33.85
CA ASP A 496 -2.99 16.17 -34.68
C ASP A 496 -2.92 15.80 -36.18
N GLU A 497 -2.53 16.76 -37.01
CA GLU A 497 -2.61 16.62 -38.47
C GLU A 497 -1.64 15.56 -39.03
N THR A 498 -0.61 15.15 -38.27
CA THR A 498 0.31 14.06 -38.66
C THR A 498 -0.34 12.67 -38.60
N ASP A 499 -1.45 12.51 -37.87
CA ASP A 499 -2.19 11.25 -37.76
C ASP A 499 -2.99 10.89 -39.04
N ASN A 500 -3.02 11.78 -40.04
CA ASN A 500 -3.57 11.54 -41.38
C ASN A 500 -2.65 10.70 -42.29
N GLY A 501 -1.53 10.19 -41.78
CA GLY A 501 -0.61 9.34 -42.53
C GLY A 501 -1.26 8.05 -43.06
N ILE A 502 -0.64 7.44 -44.08
CA ILE A 502 -1.15 6.20 -44.70
C ILE A 502 -1.19 5.08 -43.66
N TRP A 503 -2.39 4.69 -43.24
CA TRP A 503 -2.61 3.50 -42.42
C TRP A 503 -2.62 2.26 -43.32
N ASP A 504 -1.42 1.79 -43.70
CA ASP A 504 -1.23 0.60 -44.55
C ASP A 504 -1.45 -0.70 -43.75
N TYR A 505 -2.68 -0.84 -43.23
CA TYR A 505 -3.14 -2.00 -42.49
C TYR A 505 -4.39 -2.57 -43.17
N LYS A 506 -4.53 -3.90 -43.13
CA LYS A 506 -5.69 -4.62 -43.66
C LYS A 506 -6.42 -5.28 -42.49
N PRO A 507 -7.53 -4.71 -42.01
CA PRO A 507 -8.21 -5.21 -40.83
C PRO A 507 -8.73 -6.64 -40.98
N ARG A 508 -8.64 -7.40 -39.89
CA ARG A 508 -9.30 -8.70 -39.70
C ARG A 508 -10.81 -8.50 -39.56
N GLU A 509 -11.60 -9.52 -39.90
CA GLU A 509 -13.05 -9.48 -39.69
C GLU A 509 -13.41 -9.38 -38.19
N GLY A 510 -14.64 -8.94 -37.88
CA GLY A 510 -15.07 -8.67 -36.51
C GLY A 510 -14.65 -7.28 -36.03
N PHE A 511 -14.28 -7.15 -34.75
CA PHE A 511 -14.02 -5.86 -34.11
C PHE A 511 -12.90 -5.05 -34.77
N ASP A 512 -11.87 -5.70 -35.32
CA ASP A 512 -10.73 -5.01 -35.93
C ASP A 512 -11.18 -4.15 -37.14
N LYS A 513 -12.00 -4.73 -38.01
CA LYS A 513 -12.65 -4.05 -39.14
C LYS A 513 -13.71 -3.04 -38.70
N GLU A 514 -14.50 -3.31 -37.66
CA GLU A 514 -15.44 -2.33 -37.11
C GLU A 514 -14.70 -1.09 -36.61
N PHE A 515 -13.66 -1.26 -35.77
CA PHE A 515 -12.88 -0.15 -35.23
C PHE A 515 -12.04 0.56 -36.30
N ALA A 516 -11.54 -0.14 -37.31
CA ALA A 516 -10.83 0.51 -38.41
C ALA A 516 -11.74 1.44 -39.24
N MET A 517 -13.01 1.09 -39.43
CA MET A 517 -14.00 1.95 -40.09
C MET A 517 -14.41 3.18 -39.26
N LEU A 518 -14.05 3.25 -37.97
CA LEU A 518 -14.33 4.41 -37.11
C LEU A 518 -13.27 5.51 -37.19
N TRP A 519 -12.11 5.30 -37.84
CA TRP A 519 -10.99 6.26 -37.84
C TRP A 519 -11.23 7.46 -38.79
N ASP A 520 -11.13 8.68 -38.26
CA ASP A 520 -11.19 9.96 -38.97
C ASP A 520 -10.51 11.05 -38.13
N ALA A 521 -9.31 11.48 -38.53
CA ALA A 521 -8.51 12.43 -37.75
C ALA A 521 -9.16 13.82 -37.61
N ASN A 522 -10.10 14.21 -38.49
CA ASN A 522 -10.83 15.47 -38.37
C ASN A 522 -11.84 15.42 -37.21
N VAL A 523 -12.46 14.27 -37.01
CA VAL A 523 -13.44 14.02 -35.93
C VAL A 523 -12.77 13.90 -34.57
N TYR A 524 -11.60 13.26 -34.52
CA TYR A 524 -10.85 13.10 -33.28
C TYR A 524 -9.82 14.21 -33.02
N LYS A 525 -9.76 15.27 -33.84
CA LYS A 525 -8.82 16.39 -33.68
C LYS A 525 -8.87 16.96 -32.25
N ASP A 526 -7.69 17.23 -31.69
CA ASP A 526 -7.48 17.68 -30.30
C ASP A 526 -7.92 16.69 -29.20
N ALA A 527 -8.41 15.48 -29.51
CA ALA A 527 -8.71 14.47 -28.51
C ALA A 527 -7.41 13.97 -27.82
N PRO A 528 -7.41 13.78 -26.48
CA PRO A 528 -6.24 13.26 -25.76
C PRO A 528 -5.79 11.87 -26.23
N ILE A 529 -4.48 11.69 -26.37
CA ILE A 529 -3.85 10.38 -26.55
C ILE A 529 -3.20 9.96 -25.24
N SER A 530 -3.59 8.81 -24.72
CA SER A 530 -3.12 8.26 -23.46
C SER A 530 -2.74 6.79 -23.59
N LEU A 531 -1.78 6.33 -22.80
CA LEU A 531 -1.33 4.95 -22.72
C LEU A 531 -1.43 4.45 -21.26
N GLN A 532 -1.21 3.15 -21.04
CA GLN A 532 -1.08 2.60 -19.68
C GLN A 532 0.25 1.87 -19.46
N LEU A 533 0.71 1.92 -18.21
CA LEU A 533 1.85 1.18 -17.68
C LEU A 533 1.32 0.18 -16.64
N VAL A 534 1.62 -1.09 -16.85
CA VAL A 534 1.13 -2.22 -16.06
C VAL A 534 2.31 -2.84 -15.30
N ALA A 535 2.11 -3.17 -14.04
CA ALA A 535 3.05 -3.97 -13.24
C ALA A 535 2.42 -5.32 -12.87
N ARG A 536 3.14 -6.21 -12.19
CA ARG A 536 2.56 -7.49 -11.77
C ARG A 536 1.62 -7.30 -10.57
N ARG A 537 0.74 -8.27 -10.34
CA ARG A 537 -0.11 -8.35 -9.14
C ARG A 537 0.68 -8.00 -7.87
N PHE A 538 0.19 -7.02 -7.11
CA PHE A 538 0.82 -6.45 -5.90
C PHE A 538 2.15 -5.71 -6.12
N GLU A 539 2.38 -5.10 -7.28
CA GLU A 539 3.52 -4.22 -7.57
C GLU A 539 3.06 -2.79 -7.93
N ASP A 540 1.95 -2.36 -7.33
CA ASP A 540 1.17 -1.15 -7.56
C ASP A 540 2.03 0.14 -7.54
N GLU A 541 3.01 0.20 -6.64
CA GLU A 541 3.99 1.27 -6.49
C GLU A 541 4.77 1.54 -7.80
N LYS A 542 5.10 0.47 -8.55
CA LYS A 542 5.81 0.60 -9.84
C LYS A 542 4.96 1.33 -10.88
N THR A 543 3.63 1.23 -10.80
CA THR A 543 2.71 1.96 -11.69
C THR A 543 2.60 3.44 -11.31
N THR A 544 2.69 3.77 -10.01
CA THR A 544 2.69 5.17 -9.54
C THR A 544 3.97 5.94 -9.83
N ASN A 545 5.06 5.30 -10.26
CA ASN A 545 6.35 5.96 -10.51
C ASN A 545 6.50 6.59 -11.92
N LEU A 546 5.36 6.99 -12.52
CA LEU A 546 5.28 7.86 -13.72
C LEU A 546 6.05 9.20 -13.59
N TYR A 547 6.57 9.54 -12.40
CA TYR A 547 7.43 10.70 -12.12
C TYR A 547 8.69 10.71 -12.99
N ASP A 548 9.24 9.53 -13.30
CA ASP A 548 10.39 9.42 -14.21
C ASP A 548 10.00 9.63 -15.69
N MET A 549 8.74 9.38 -16.06
CA MET A 549 8.19 9.73 -17.38
C MET A 549 7.79 11.21 -17.46
N ALA A 550 7.35 11.83 -16.36
CA ALA A 550 7.21 13.29 -16.27
C ALA A 550 8.57 14.00 -16.45
N ASN A 551 9.65 13.43 -15.90
CA ASN A 551 11.03 13.87 -16.18
C ASN A 551 11.40 13.78 -17.66
N GLN A 552 11.08 12.65 -18.34
CA GLN A 552 11.32 12.51 -19.78
C GLN A 552 10.49 13.52 -20.60
N LEU A 553 9.21 13.71 -20.27
CA LEU A 553 8.35 14.68 -20.95
C LEU A 553 8.84 16.12 -20.78
N LEU A 554 9.34 16.50 -19.59
CA LEU A 554 10.03 17.78 -19.36
C LEU A 554 11.20 17.98 -20.31
N SER A 555 12.04 16.94 -20.49
CA SER A 555 13.20 16.99 -21.38
C SER A 555 12.84 17.09 -22.88
N THR A 556 11.57 16.87 -23.24
CA THR A 556 11.05 17.06 -24.61
C THR A 556 10.26 18.36 -24.80
N ARG A 557 10.28 19.30 -23.84
CA ARG A 557 9.64 20.63 -23.92
C ARG A 557 10.62 21.80 -23.70
N SER A 558 11.92 21.54 -23.76
CA SER A 558 13.01 22.50 -23.52
C SER A 558 14.23 22.03 -24.31
N ASP A 559 14.93 22.93 -25.00
CA ASP A 559 16.17 22.61 -25.77
C ASP A 559 17.39 22.25 -24.89
N ASP A 560 17.13 21.91 -23.63
CA ASP A 560 18.12 21.55 -22.61
C ASP A 560 17.77 20.15 -22.10
N SER A 561 18.34 19.15 -22.76
CA SER A 561 18.18 17.73 -22.42
C SER A 561 18.77 17.37 -21.05
N THR A 562 19.52 18.27 -20.39
CA THR A 562 20.08 18.07 -19.05
C THR A 562 19.07 18.38 -17.94
N ARG A 563 17.94 19.02 -18.25
CA ARG A 563 16.86 19.24 -17.27
C ARG A 563 16.24 17.92 -16.81
N ARG A 564 16.29 17.72 -15.50
CA ARG A 564 15.53 16.75 -14.69
C ARG A 564 15.09 17.48 -13.42
N VAL A 565 14.01 17.04 -12.75
CA VAL A 565 13.72 17.50 -11.39
C VAL A 565 14.72 16.86 -10.43
N GLY A 566 15.80 17.60 -10.12
CA GLY A 566 16.94 17.05 -9.41
C GLY A 566 16.65 16.61 -7.96
N LYS A 567 17.44 15.65 -7.45
CA LYS A 567 17.31 15.03 -6.12
C LYS A 567 17.33 15.96 -4.88
N LYS A 568 17.47 17.28 -5.08
CA LYS A 568 17.37 18.32 -4.03
C LYS A 568 16.47 19.48 -4.45
N TRP A 569 15.59 19.33 -5.45
CA TRP A 569 14.86 20.46 -6.03
C TRP A 569 14.00 21.21 -5.01
N ALA A 570 13.27 20.50 -4.15
CA ALA A 570 12.50 21.07 -3.04
C ALA A 570 13.40 21.77 -2.00
N GLY A 571 14.45 21.10 -1.50
CA GLY A 571 15.41 21.70 -0.56
C GLY A 571 16.16 22.91 -1.13
N ASN A 572 16.44 22.91 -2.43
CA ASN A 572 17.04 24.03 -3.15
C ASN A 572 16.02 25.13 -3.49
N PHE A 573 14.73 24.82 -3.63
CA PHE A 573 13.65 25.80 -3.74
C PHE A 573 13.49 26.54 -2.42
N VAL A 574 13.42 25.81 -1.29
CA VAL A 574 13.45 26.37 0.07
C VAL A 574 14.72 27.22 0.29
N LYS A 575 15.92 26.70 -0.02
CA LYS A 575 17.16 27.51 0.08
C LYS A 575 17.25 28.73 -0.85
N ARG A 576 16.38 28.85 -1.86
CA ARG A 576 16.26 30.03 -2.74
C ARG A 576 15.07 30.92 -2.37
N ARG A 577 14.42 30.64 -1.23
CA ARG A 577 13.27 31.35 -0.67
C ARG A 577 13.58 31.64 0.81
N PRO A 578 14.28 32.74 1.14
CA PRO A 578 14.58 33.11 2.53
C PRO A 578 13.35 33.13 3.45
N GLU A 579 12.17 33.35 2.88
CA GLU A 579 10.85 33.27 3.53
C GLU A 579 10.36 31.85 3.87
N LEU A 580 11.15 30.78 3.63
CA LEU A 580 10.83 29.39 3.97
C LEU A 580 11.94 28.75 4.83
N GLN A 581 11.57 28.27 6.01
CA GLN A 581 12.46 27.56 6.94
C GLN A 581 11.94 26.14 7.25
N THR A 582 12.83 25.23 7.63
CA THR A 582 12.49 23.83 7.97
C THR A 582 12.75 23.56 9.44
N ARG A 583 11.81 22.93 10.15
CA ARG A 583 11.98 22.49 11.55
C ARG A 583 11.80 20.98 11.67
N LEU A 584 12.54 20.34 12.56
CA LEU A 584 12.34 18.95 12.97
C LEU A 584 11.33 18.89 14.13
N SER A 585 10.49 17.85 14.15
CA SER A 585 9.61 17.54 15.28
C SER A 585 9.90 16.13 15.79
N ARG A 586 10.19 16.02 17.08
CA ARG A 586 10.04 14.75 17.82
C ARG A 586 8.66 14.76 18.47
N LYS A 587 8.04 13.58 18.68
CA LYS A 587 6.97 13.47 19.67
C LYS A 587 7.56 13.85 21.03
N TYR A 588 7.12 15.00 21.52
CA TYR A 588 7.61 15.66 22.73
C TYR A 588 6.49 15.57 23.77
N ASP A 589 6.82 15.07 24.96
CA ASP A 589 5.83 14.72 25.97
C ASP A 589 5.19 15.99 26.57
N TYR A 590 3.86 16.00 26.67
CA TYR A 590 3.10 17.18 27.07
C TYR A 590 3.27 17.56 28.56
N GLN A 591 3.73 16.64 29.41
CA GLN A 591 4.16 16.97 30.78
C GLN A 591 5.57 17.57 30.76
N ARG A 592 6.53 16.93 30.07
CA ARG A 592 7.92 17.43 29.95
C ARG A 592 7.95 18.86 29.37
N ALA A 593 7.10 19.13 28.39
CA ALA A 593 6.91 20.45 27.77
C ALA A 593 6.47 21.58 28.72
N LYS A 594 5.97 21.26 29.92
CA LYS A 594 5.57 22.24 30.95
C LYS A 594 6.60 22.40 32.06
N CYS A 595 7.60 21.53 32.12
CA CYS A 595 8.59 21.48 33.21
C CYS A 595 9.96 22.03 32.81
N GLU A 596 10.18 22.36 31.53
CA GLU A 596 11.36 23.10 31.05
C GLU A 596 11.27 24.61 31.38
N ASP A 597 11.04 24.94 32.66
CA ASP A 597 11.18 26.31 33.20
C ASP A 597 12.66 26.63 33.47
N PRO A 598 13.27 27.61 32.76
CA PRO A 598 14.64 28.01 33.00
C PRO A 598 14.90 28.50 34.44
N ALA A 599 13.90 29.09 35.11
CA ALA A 599 14.05 29.57 36.49
C ALA A 599 14.09 28.42 37.49
N LEU A 600 13.34 27.34 37.27
CA LEU A 600 13.36 26.14 38.11
C LEU A 600 14.65 25.33 37.89
N ILE A 601 15.08 25.15 36.63
CA ILE A 601 16.34 24.47 36.29
C ILE A 601 17.55 25.25 36.83
N SER A 602 17.56 26.58 36.72
CA SER A 602 18.63 27.44 37.27
C SER A 602 18.74 27.32 38.80
N LYS A 603 17.62 27.30 39.53
CA LYS A 603 17.60 27.06 40.99
C LYS A 603 18.18 25.69 41.36
N TRP A 604 17.97 24.66 40.54
CA TRP A 604 18.55 23.34 40.79
C TRP A 604 20.08 23.34 40.65
N PHE A 605 20.63 23.97 39.60
CA PHE A 605 22.09 24.12 39.48
C PHE A 605 22.70 24.92 40.64
N GLN A 606 22.02 25.98 41.10
CA GLN A 606 22.42 26.73 42.30
C GLN A 606 22.44 25.84 43.56
N LEU A 607 21.46 24.93 43.71
CA LEU A 607 21.43 23.97 44.81
C LEU A 607 22.60 22.97 44.74
N VAL A 608 22.95 22.48 43.54
CA VAL A 608 24.09 21.55 43.35
C VAL A 608 25.41 22.17 43.81
N GLU A 609 25.74 23.39 43.38
CA GLU A 609 26.96 24.08 43.83
C GLU A 609 26.89 24.46 45.32
N ALA A 610 25.74 24.91 45.83
CA ALA A 610 25.57 25.20 47.26
C ALA A 610 25.79 23.97 48.14
N VAL A 611 25.36 22.79 47.70
CA VAL A 611 25.58 21.51 48.39
C VAL A 611 27.06 21.07 48.30
N LYS A 612 27.69 21.15 47.12
CA LYS A 612 29.13 20.88 46.97
C LYS A 612 29.96 21.77 47.89
N ALA A 613 29.67 23.08 47.92
CA ALA A 613 30.36 24.04 48.78
C ALA A 613 30.10 23.78 50.28
N LYS A 614 28.86 23.43 50.68
CA LYS A 614 28.51 23.15 52.07
C LYS A 614 29.25 21.94 52.65
N TYR A 615 29.41 20.87 51.88
CA TYR A 615 30.00 19.60 52.35
C TYR A 615 31.42 19.33 51.81
N GLY A 616 32.01 20.28 51.08
CA GLY A 616 33.38 20.17 50.55
C GLY A 616 33.56 19.07 49.50
N ILE A 617 32.54 18.79 48.68
CA ILE A 617 32.51 17.65 47.75
C ILE A 617 33.29 17.97 46.47
N ALA A 618 34.35 17.21 46.21
CA ALA A 618 35.14 17.30 44.99
C ALA A 618 34.38 16.78 43.76
N ASP A 619 34.69 17.30 42.57
CA ASP A 619 34.06 16.88 41.31
C ASP A 619 34.18 15.36 41.05
N ASN A 620 35.22 14.70 41.55
CA ASN A 620 35.40 13.24 41.46
C ASN A 620 34.36 12.45 42.28
N ASP A 621 33.87 13.02 43.38
CA ASP A 621 32.95 12.39 44.33
C ASP A 621 31.47 12.68 44.01
N ILE A 622 31.23 13.17 42.79
CA ILE A 622 29.91 13.36 42.22
C ILE A 622 29.55 12.10 41.42
N TYR A 623 28.54 11.40 41.93
CA TYR A 623 27.99 10.19 41.36
C TYR A 623 26.57 10.42 40.85
N ASN A 624 26.19 9.56 39.92
CA ASN A 624 24.87 9.52 39.35
C ASN A 624 24.42 8.06 39.20
N PHE A 625 23.14 7.80 39.44
CA PHE A 625 22.54 6.52 39.11
C PHE A 625 21.17 6.69 38.44
N ASP A 626 20.77 5.64 37.73
CA ASP A 626 19.55 5.60 36.94
C ASP A 626 19.14 4.15 36.68
N GLU A 627 17.86 3.94 36.39
CA GLU A 627 17.28 2.62 36.13
C GLU A 627 16.98 2.42 34.64
N THR A 628 17.17 1.22 34.11
CA THR A 628 16.86 0.97 32.71
C THR A 628 16.35 -0.44 32.42
N GLY A 629 15.10 -0.49 31.94
CA GLY A 629 14.42 -1.73 31.55
C GLY A 629 14.81 -2.22 30.15
N PHE A 630 14.93 -3.54 30.03
CA PHE A 630 15.09 -4.30 28.79
C PHE A 630 14.02 -5.40 28.72
N ALA A 631 13.27 -5.48 27.62
CA ALA A 631 12.50 -6.68 27.31
C ALA A 631 13.37 -7.65 26.51
N MET A 632 13.47 -8.91 26.95
CA MET A 632 14.37 -9.91 26.36
C MET A 632 13.94 -10.27 24.94
N GLY A 633 14.73 -9.84 23.95
CA GLY A 633 14.47 -10.05 22.52
C GLY A 633 13.96 -8.80 21.78
N MET A 634 13.70 -7.67 22.45
CA MET A 634 13.47 -6.41 21.74
C MET A 634 14.78 -5.84 21.19
N ILE A 635 14.80 -5.57 19.89
CA ILE A 635 15.80 -4.75 19.20
C ILE A 635 15.37 -3.28 19.35
N SER A 636 16.27 -2.38 19.75
CA SER A 636 16.00 -0.93 19.73
C SER A 636 15.95 -0.38 18.30
N THR A 637 15.45 0.85 18.13
CA THR A 637 15.30 1.47 16.80
C THR A 637 16.65 1.68 16.12
N THR A 638 16.95 0.83 15.14
CA THR A 638 18.13 0.92 14.27
C THR A 638 17.86 1.88 13.11
N THR A 639 18.90 2.57 12.62
CA THR A 639 18.78 3.50 11.49
C THR A 639 18.75 2.74 10.16
N VAL A 640 17.64 2.84 9.43
CA VAL A 640 17.54 2.52 8.00
C VAL A 640 17.72 3.78 7.14
N VAL A 641 18.10 3.61 5.86
CA VAL A 641 18.20 4.71 4.89
C VAL A 641 17.04 4.59 3.91
N THR A 642 16.12 5.55 3.97
CA THR A 642 14.83 5.54 3.28
C THR A 642 14.75 6.65 2.22
N GLY A 643 13.69 6.62 1.39
CA GLY A 643 13.31 7.78 0.58
C GLY A 643 12.96 8.99 1.47
N ALA A 644 13.14 10.22 0.95
CA ALA A 644 13.00 11.45 1.74
C ALA A 644 11.58 11.69 2.32
N GLU A 645 10.58 11.01 1.77
CA GLU A 645 9.17 11.10 2.20
C GLU A 645 8.77 9.99 3.18
N SER A 646 9.59 8.94 3.35
CA SER A 646 9.37 7.90 4.37
C SER A 646 9.53 8.51 5.77
N ARG A 647 8.40 8.61 6.49
CA ARG A 647 8.29 9.27 7.80
C ARG A 647 7.82 8.34 8.93
N ASP A 648 7.53 7.09 8.60
CA ASP A 648 7.16 6.05 9.56
C ASP A 648 8.25 4.97 9.68
N LYS A 649 8.18 4.21 10.77
CA LYS A 649 9.25 3.27 11.16
C LYS A 649 9.07 1.91 10.48
N ALA A 650 10.11 1.44 9.80
CA ALA A 650 10.22 0.05 9.34
C ALA A 650 9.94 -0.95 10.50
N LYS A 651 8.89 -1.75 10.35
CA LYS A 651 8.41 -2.72 11.36
C LYS A 651 9.15 -4.07 11.21
N LEU A 652 10.29 -4.24 11.89
CA LEU A 652 10.94 -5.56 12.03
C LEU A 652 10.08 -6.51 12.89
N ALA A 653 9.90 -7.76 12.44
CA ALA A 653 9.18 -8.78 13.19
C ALA A 653 9.95 -9.16 14.48
N GLN A 654 9.36 -8.90 15.65
CA GLN A 654 10.00 -9.16 16.93
C GLN A 654 9.81 -10.62 17.38
N PRO A 655 10.85 -11.29 17.94
CA PRO A 655 10.71 -12.61 18.52
C PRO A 655 9.76 -12.60 19.73
N GLY A 656 8.90 -13.61 19.85
CA GLY A 656 7.78 -13.63 20.79
C GLY A 656 8.09 -13.86 22.28
N ASN A 657 9.23 -13.39 22.80
CA ASN A 657 9.47 -13.33 24.26
C ASN A 657 9.27 -11.89 24.77
N ARG A 658 8.74 -11.74 25.99
CA ARG A 658 8.40 -10.45 26.63
C ARG A 658 8.76 -10.38 28.11
N GLU A 659 9.62 -11.28 28.58
CA GLU A 659 10.17 -11.21 29.93
C GLU A 659 11.03 -9.94 30.08
N TRP A 660 10.83 -9.20 31.18
CA TRP A 660 11.57 -7.97 31.49
C TRP A 660 12.75 -8.25 32.42
N ALA A 661 13.80 -7.46 32.24
CA ALA A 661 14.89 -7.29 33.18
C ALA A 661 15.16 -5.79 33.38
N THR A 662 15.44 -5.39 34.61
CA THR A 662 15.81 -4.02 34.97
C THR A 662 17.28 -3.99 35.36
N VAL A 663 18.02 -3.00 34.89
CA VAL A 663 19.40 -2.77 35.32
C VAL A 663 19.48 -1.42 36.01
N ILE A 664 19.92 -1.41 37.26
CA ILE A 664 20.30 -0.19 37.97
C ILE A 664 21.80 0.01 37.73
N GLN A 665 22.19 1.20 37.25
CA GLN A 665 23.59 1.52 36.97
C GLN A 665 24.02 2.78 37.73
N GLY A 666 25.19 2.73 38.37
CA GLY A 666 25.86 3.90 38.94
C GLY A 666 27.13 4.29 38.19
N VAL A 667 27.41 5.57 38.05
CA VAL A 667 28.62 6.13 37.43
C VAL A 667 29.14 7.34 38.21
N GLY A 668 30.46 7.51 38.25
CA GLY A 668 31.14 8.65 38.86
C GLY A 668 31.67 9.61 37.78
N ALA A 669 31.66 10.91 38.07
CA ALA A 669 31.97 11.96 37.10
C ALA A 669 33.40 11.89 36.51
N GLU A 670 34.35 11.28 37.22
CA GLU A 670 35.71 10.98 36.72
C GLU A 670 35.69 10.10 35.45
N GLY A 671 34.60 9.36 35.20
CA GLY A 671 34.48 8.38 34.12
C GLY A 671 34.53 6.93 34.58
N TRP A 672 34.34 6.66 35.87
CA TRP A 672 34.28 5.30 36.39
C TRP A 672 32.82 4.81 36.51
N ALA A 673 32.62 3.49 36.43
CA ALA A 673 31.31 2.86 36.49
C ALA A 673 31.30 1.77 37.57
N LEU A 674 30.25 1.74 38.37
CA LEU A 674 30.01 0.67 39.33
C LEU A 674 29.66 -0.64 38.60
N PRO A 675 29.87 -1.82 39.22
CA PRO A 675 29.34 -3.07 38.69
C PRO A 675 27.80 -2.98 38.60
N PRO A 676 27.19 -3.36 37.46
CA PRO A 676 25.75 -3.27 37.26
C PRO A 676 24.99 -4.19 38.20
N PHE A 677 23.78 -3.77 38.55
CA PHE A 677 22.86 -4.48 39.43
C PHE A 677 21.65 -4.91 38.61
N ILE A 678 21.60 -6.20 38.25
CA ILE A 678 20.69 -6.74 37.23
C ILE A 678 19.53 -7.48 37.91
N ILE A 679 18.34 -6.88 37.88
CA ILE A 679 17.10 -7.46 38.40
C ILE A 679 16.44 -8.30 37.30
N LEU A 680 16.22 -9.59 37.58
CA LEU A 680 15.51 -10.52 36.72
C LEU A 680 14.18 -10.93 37.36
N ALA A 681 13.15 -11.16 36.53
CA ALA A 681 11.90 -11.74 37.03
C ALA A 681 12.10 -13.18 37.57
N GLY A 682 11.56 -13.52 38.73
CA GLY A 682 11.49 -14.90 39.24
C GLY A 682 11.88 -15.08 40.70
N GLN A 683 11.78 -16.32 41.20
CA GLN A 683 11.86 -16.66 42.63
C GLN A 683 13.11 -17.44 43.03
N TYR A 684 13.87 -17.98 42.08
CA TYR A 684 15.06 -18.79 42.38
C TYR A 684 16.23 -18.44 41.45
N HIS A 685 17.40 -18.28 42.05
CA HIS A 685 18.68 -18.22 41.33
C HIS A 685 19.02 -19.60 40.77
N LEU A 686 19.39 -19.65 39.48
CA LEU A 686 19.73 -20.89 38.79
C LEU A 686 21.24 -20.96 38.55
N ALA A 687 21.86 -22.09 38.90
CA ALA A 687 23.30 -22.34 38.74
C ALA A 687 23.82 -21.96 37.34
N SER A 688 23.05 -22.29 36.30
CA SER A 688 23.37 -22.01 34.90
C SER A 688 23.58 -20.53 34.57
N TRP A 689 22.95 -19.59 35.30
CA TRP A 689 23.16 -18.16 35.05
C TRP A 689 24.58 -17.72 35.38
N TYR A 690 25.21 -18.38 36.35
CA TYR A 690 26.57 -18.12 36.80
C TYR A 690 27.56 -18.99 36.02
N THR A 691 27.39 -20.31 36.02
CA THR A 691 28.34 -21.23 35.38
C THR A 691 28.40 -21.16 33.86
N ALA A 692 27.33 -20.72 33.18
CA ALA A 692 27.26 -20.69 31.72
C ALA A 692 27.40 -19.28 31.12
N THR A 693 27.49 -18.22 31.94
CA THR A 693 27.73 -16.87 31.45
C THR A 693 29.04 -16.31 32.03
N LYS A 694 29.90 -15.77 31.18
CA LYS A 694 31.19 -15.21 31.61
C LYS A 694 31.00 -13.78 32.12
N LEU A 695 30.33 -13.61 33.24
CA LEU A 695 30.13 -12.32 33.91
C LEU A 695 31.30 -12.02 34.88
N PRO A 696 31.65 -10.76 35.11
CA PRO A 696 32.65 -10.38 36.12
C PRO A 696 32.18 -10.70 37.55
N ALA A 697 33.14 -11.08 38.40
CA ALA A 697 32.92 -11.60 39.76
C ALA A 697 32.11 -10.68 40.71
N ASP A 698 32.15 -9.38 40.43
CA ASP A 698 31.59 -8.28 41.21
C ASP A 698 30.19 -7.82 40.76
N TRP A 699 29.67 -8.36 39.65
CA TRP A 699 28.32 -8.06 39.17
C TRP A 699 27.25 -8.70 40.06
N VAL A 700 26.14 -8.01 40.27
CA VAL A 700 25.01 -8.49 41.10
C VAL A 700 23.86 -8.92 40.20
N ILE A 701 23.32 -10.11 40.46
CA ILE A 701 22.01 -10.53 39.97
C ILE A 701 21.02 -10.50 41.15
N ALA A 702 19.87 -9.86 40.93
CA ALA A 702 18.79 -9.69 41.88
C ALA A 702 17.50 -10.30 41.32
N LEU A 703 16.54 -10.60 42.20
CA LEU A 703 15.26 -11.21 41.86
C LEU A 703 14.07 -10.43 42.44
N SER A 704 13.04 -10.28 41.61
CA SER A 704 11.69 -9.84 42.02
C SER A 704 10.63 -10.59 41.19
N ASP A 705 9.38 -10.69 41.66
CA ASP A 705 8.34 -11.47 40.95
C ASP A 705 8.04 -10.94 39.53
N ASN A 706 8.29 -9.65 39.26
CA ASN A 706 7.94 -8.96 38.03
C ASN A 706 9.14 -8.41 37.23
N GLY A 707 10.37 -8.44 37.77
CA GLY A 707 11.58 -7.92 37.14
C GLY A 707 11.81 -6.41 37.31
N TRP A 708 11.08 -5.75 38.20
CA TRP A 708 11.22 -4.32 38.56
C TRP A 708 11.89 -4.15 39.93
N THR A 709 12.39 -2.94 40.21
CA THR A 709 12.94 -2.55 41.52
C THR A 709 11.86 -2.47 42.59
N THR A 710 12.26 -2.75 43.84
CA THR A 710 11.46 -2.51 45.07
C THR A 710 12.29 -1.66 46.05
N ASN A 711 11.68 -1.14 47.11
CA ASN A 711 12.37 -0.32 48.11
C ASN A 711 13.55 -1.06 48.75
N GLU A 712 13.40 -2.37 48.96
CA GLU A 712 14.43 -3.26 49.52
C GLU A 712 15.59 -3.47 48.53
N LEU A 713 15.28 -3.60 47.24
CA LEU A 713 16.30 -3.70 46.19
C LEU A 713 17.02 -2.36 45.95
N ALA A 714 16.33 -1.23 46.09
CA ALA A 714 16.95 0.09 46.03
C ALA A 714 17.91 0.32 47.22
N LEU A 715 17.56 -0.13 48.42
CA LEU A 715 18.44 -0.10 49.60
C LEU A 715 19.65 -1.04 49.43
N GLN A 716 19.45 -2.26 48.92
CA GLN A 716 20.55 -3.18 48.59
C GLN A 716 21.47 -2.63 47.49
N TRP A 717 20.91 -1.90 46.52
CA TRP A 717 21.71 -1.16 45.54
C TRP A 717 22.50 -0.02 46.19
N LEU A 718 21.94 0.71 47.15
CA LEU A 718 22.64 1.78 47.89
C LEU A 718 23.80 1.22 48.72
N GLN A 719 23.62 0.07 49.36
CA GLN A 719 24.69 -0.66 50.07
C GLN A 719 25.80 -1.12 49.12
N HIS A 720 25.43 -1.58 47.91
CA HIS A 720 26.39 -1.90 46.83
C HIS A 720 27.12 -0.63 46.33
N PHE A 721 26.40 0.48 46.15
CA PHE A 721 26.99 1.77 45.80
C PHE A 721 28.02 2.23 46.82
N ASP A 722 27.67 2.17 48.10
CA ASP A 722 28.54 2.57 49.20
C ASP A 722 29.80 1.69 49.27
N LYS A 723 29.63 0.36 49.26
CA LYS A 723 30.71 -0.64 49.27
C LYS A 723 31.79 -0.36 48.22
N PHE A 724 31.40 0.05 47.01
CA PHE A 724 32.34 0.28 45.91
C PHE A 724 32.85 1.73 45.78
N THR A 725 32.23 2.70 46.46
CA THR A 725 32.63 4.14 46.40
C THR A 725 33.30 4.66 47.67
N ALA A 726 33.05 4.08 48.84
CA ALA A 726 33.61 4.57 50.12
C ALA A 726 35.14 4.61 50.13
N GLN A 727 35.78 3.59 49.54
CA GLN A 727 37.25 3.50 49.41
C GLN A 727 37.84 4.34 48.27
N ARG A 728 37.00 5.07 47.52
CA ARG A 728 37.38 5.91 46.36
C ARG A 728 37.14 7.40 46.62
N CYS A 729 36.65 7.77 47.80
CA CYS A 729 36.24 9.12 48.11
C CYS A 729 37.46 10.03 48.37
N TYR A 730 37.48 11.22 47.77
CA TYR A 730 38.51 12.24 48.00
C TYR A 730 38.09 13.26 49.07
N SER A 731 36.79 13.50 49.19
CA SER A 731 36.14 14.36 50.20
C SER A 731 35.61 13.56 51.40
N ASP A 732 35.12 14.27 52.43
CA ASP A 732 34.38 13.65 53.54
C ASP A 732 32.98 13.12 53.14
N TYR A 733 32.38 13.69 52.10
CA TYR A 733 31.02 13.39 51.64
C TYR A 733 30.98 13.08 50.14
N ARG A 734 30.05 12.21 49.73
CA ARG A 734 29.77 11.88 48.32
C ARG A 734 28.45 12.53 47.89
N LEU A 735 28.38 13.08 46.67
CA LEU A 735 27.13 13.60 46.10
C LEU A 735 26.52 12.54 45.19
N LEU A 736 25.26 12.16 45.44
CA LEU A 736 24.49 11.25 44.60
C LEU A 736 23.34 12.02 43.92
N VAL A 737 23.45 12.22 42.61
CA VAL A 737 22.39 12.83 41.78
C VAL A 737 21.45 11.71 41.32
N LEU A 738 20.17 11.85 41.64
CA LEU A 738 19.11 10.85 41.40
C LEU A 738 17.80 11.52 40.96
N ASP A 739 16.83 10.73 40.50
CA ASP A 739 15.50 11.23 40.11
C ASP A 739 14.48 11.13 41.27
N GLY A 740 13.28 11.66 41.06
CA GLY A 740 12.23 11.69 42.10
C GLY A 740 11.37 10.42 42.18
N HIS A 741 11.93 9.24 41.88
CA HIS A 741 11.15 7.99 41.91
C HIS A 741 10.93 7.48 43.34
N GLU A 742 9.73 6.96 43.61
CA GLU A 742 9.25 6.62 44.97
C GLU A 742 10.15 5.61 45.71
N SER A 743 10.79 4.69 44.97
CA SER A 743 11.74 3.70 45.49
C SER A 743 12.99 4.29 46.14
N HIS A 744 13.30 5.57 45.88
CA HIS A 744 14.48 6.26 46.39
C HIS A 744 14.15 7.21 47.55
N HIS A 745 12.86 7.33 47.90
CA HIS A 745 12.34 8.15 49.00
C HIS A 745 11.91 7.32 50.23
N SER A 746 12.37 6.07 50.34
CA SER A 746 12.12 5.27 51.54
C SER A 746 12.98 5.75 52.72
N ALA A 747 12.41 5.82 53.92
CA ALA A 747 13.12 6.33 55.10
C ALA A 747 14.41 5.55 55.42
N ALA A 748 14.47 4.24 55.10
CA ALA A 748 15.68 3.43 55.26
C ALA A 748 16.80 3.83 54.29
N PHE A 749 16.46 4.26 53.06
CA PHE A 749 17.41 4.77 52.08
C PHE A 749 17.99 6.13 52.53
N GLU A 750 17.13 7.03 53.01
CA GLU A 750 17.56 8.35 53.52
C GLU A 750 18.42 8.24 54.79
N LEU A 751 18.07 7.34 55.73
CA LEU A 751 18.87 7.08 56.93
C LEU A 751 20.25 6.50 56.59
N TYR A 752 20.32 5.49 55.72
CA TYR A 752 21.60 4.91 55.30
C TYR A 752 22.50 5.96 54.61
N CYS A 753 21.92 6.82 53.78
CA CYS A 753 22.63 7.96 53.18
C CYS A 753 23.23 8.90 54.25
N GLN A 754 22.46 9.26 55.28
CA GLN A 754 22.94 10.12 56.38
C GLN A 754 24.07 9.46 57.18
N GLU A 755 23.92 8.19 57.56
CA GLU A 755 24.91 7.43 58.32
C GLU A 755 26.24 7.26 57.54
N HIS A 756 26.17 7.05 56.22
CA HIS A 756 27.33 6.79 55.36
C HIS A 756 27.88 8.04 54.65
N LYS A 757 27.51 9.26 55.07
CA LYS A 757 27.94 10.55 54.48
C LYS A 757 27.67 10.67 52.96
N ILE A 758 26.54 10.14 52.50
CA ILE A 758 26.05 10.26 51.12
C ILE A 758 24.99 11.36 51.09
N VAL A 759 25.22 12.41 50.32
CA VAL A 759 24.28 13.53 50.13
C VAL A 759 23.52 13.32 48.84
N THR A 760 22.19 13.18 48.92
CA THR A 760 21.33 12.98 47.76
C THR A 760 20.77 14.31 47.24
N ILE A 761 20.82 14.53 45.92
CA ILE A 761 20.08 15.60 45.24
C ILE A 761 19.13 14.98 44.22
N CYS A 762 17.84 15.26 44.38
CA CYS A 762 16.82 14.94 43.39
C CYS A 762 16.88 15.93 42.23
N MET A 763 16.76 15.45 41.00
CA MET A 763 16.47 16.29 39.83
C MET A 763 15.02 16.82 39.88
N PRO A 764 14.73 17.95 39.20
CA PRO A 764 13.37 18.42 39.01
C PRO A 764 12.44 17.35 38.37
N PRO A 765 11.14 17.33 38.72
CA PRO A 765 10.18 16.46 38.07
C PRO A 765 10.21 16.60 36.54
N HIS A 766 10.21 15.46 35.85
CA HIS A 766 10.19 15.36 34.39
C HIS A 766 11.41 15.96 33.63
N SER A 767 12.53 16.28 34.30
CA SER A 767 13.72 16.87 33.65
C SER A 767 14.83 15.89 33.24
N SER A 768 14.67 14.58 33.45
CA SER A 768 15.76 13.59 33.27
C SER A 768 16.42 13.66 31.88
N HIS A 769 15.64 13.89 30.82
CA HIS A 769 16.17 13.96 29.44
C HIS A 769 17.13 15.14 29.16
N ILE A 770 17.29 16.08 30.10
CA ILE A 770 18.28 17.17 30.04
C ILE A 770 19.23 17.24 31.25
N LEU A 771 18.91 16.57 32.38
CA LEU A 771 19.72 16.61 33.60
C LEU A 771 20.28 15.26 34.09
N GLN A 772 19.86 14.11 33.54
CA GLN A 772 20.27 12.75 33.95
C GLN A 772 21.48 12.26 33.14
N PRO A 773 22.73 12.22 33.67
CA PRO A 773 23.92 11.82 32.92
C PRO A 773 23.83 10.43 32.26
N LEU A 774 23.17 9.45 32.88
CA LEU A 774 23.04 8.12 32.29
C LEU A 774 22.15 8.13 31.03
N ASP A 775 21.00 8.80 31.08
CA ASP A 775 20.08 8.97 29.95
C ASP A 775 20.71 9.82 28.81
N ILE A 776 21.46 10.87 29.16
CA ILE A 776 22.11 11.81 28.22
C ILE A 776 23.19 11.18 27.34
N GLY A 777 23.98 10.23 27.87
CA GLY A 777 25.17 9.73 27.15
C GLY A 777 25.54 8.26 27.31
N CYS A 778 24.87 7.49 28.18
CA CYS A 778 25.23 6.10 28.44
C CYS A 778 24.15 5.09 27.99
N PHE A 779 22.89 5.30 28.35
CA PHE A 779 21.80 4.35 28.09
C PHE A 779 21.38 4.26 26.62
N GLY A 780 21.46 5.36 25.86
CA GLY A 780 21.27 5.34 24.41
C GLY A 780 22.26 4.40 23.70
N PRO A 781 23.59 4.62 23.84
CA PRO A 781 24.61 3.71 23.33
C PRO A 781 24.48 2.27 23.84
N LEU A 782 24.13 2.07 25.12
CA LEU A 782 23.98 0.74 25.73
C LEU A 782 22.85 -0.07 25.07
N LYS A 783 21.67 0.54 24.91
CA LYS A 783 20.52 -0.10 24.24
C LYS A 783 20.82 -0.37 22.77
N GLN A 784 21.55 0.51 22.08
CA GLN A 784 21.99 0.29 20.70
C GLN A 784 23.02 -0.86 20.59
N ALA A 785 23.96 -0.98 21.54
CA ALA A 785 24.94 -2.06 21.56
C ALA A 785 24.29 -3.43 21.81
N TYR A 786 23.39 -3.52 22.81
CA TYR A 786 22.64 -4.74 23.11
C TYR A 786 21.79 -5.21 21.91
N SER A 787 21.21 -4.26 21.17
CA SER A 787 20.40 -4.55 19.98
C SER A 787 21.18 -5.28 18.87
N LYS A 788 22.47 -4.98 18.70
CA LYS A 788 23.34 -5.64 17.72
C LYS A 788 23.65 -7.08 18.10
N GLU A 789 23.75 -7.37 19.40
CA GLU A 789 23.92 -8.74 19.91
C GLU A 789 22.65 -9.57 19.68
N VAL A 790 21.47 -9.01 19.96
CA VAL A 790 20.18 -9.66 19.65
C VAL A 790 20.03 -9.90 18.15
N GLU A 791 20.37 -8.92 17.31
CA GLU A 791 20.34 -9.06 15.85
C GLU A 791 21.30 -10.17 15.35
N SER A 792 22.51 -10.26 15.93
CA SER A 792 23.48 -11.32 15.63
C SER A 792 22.94 -12.72 15.95
N LEU A 793 22.25 -12.88 17.09
CA LEU A 793 21.61 -14.14 17.47
C LEU A 793 20.44 -14.51 16.55
N ILE A 794 19.62 -13.54 16.12
CA ILE A 794 18.51 -13.76 15.17
C ILE A 794 19.04 -14.14 13.78
N ARG A 795 20.13 -13.51 13.32
CA ARG A 795 20.84 -13.90 12.08
C ARG A 795 21.40 -15.32 12.12
N ALA A 796 21.62 -15.88 13.32
CA ALA A 796 21.96 -17.28 13.55
C ALA A 796 20.74 -18.20 13.80
N HIS A 797 19.53 -17.73 13.47
CA HIS A 797 18.22 -18.38 13.71
C HIS A 797 17.86 -18.65 15.18
N ILE A 798 18.52 -18.00 16.15
CA ILE A 798 18.22 -18.12 17.58
C ILE A 798 17.06 -17.15 17.93
N ASN A 799 15.86 -17.53 17.48
CA ASN A 799 14.64 -16.71 17.56
C ASN A 799 13.98 -16.71 18.96
N HIS A 800 14.72 -17.00 20.02
CA HIS A 800 14.22 -16.95 21.40
C HIS A 800 15.38 -16.69 22.37
N ILE A 801 15.45 -15.45 22.85
CA ILE A 801 16.39 -14.99 23.89
C ILE A 801 15.84 -15.40 25.26
N SER A 802 16.61 -16.16 26.04
CA SER A 802 16.34 -16.41 27.47
C SER A 802 17.32 -15.62 28.34
N LYS A 803 17.22 -15.77 29.67
CA LYS A 803 18.13 -15.12 30.64
C LYS A 803 19.62 -15.37 30.35
N LEU A 804 19.99 -16.53 29.80
CA LEU A 804 21.39 -16.83 29.44
C LEU A 804 21.86 -15.99 28.25
N GLU A 805 21.09 -15.95 27.17
CA GLU A 805 21.39 -15.13 26.00
C GLU A 805 21.29 -13.62 26.32
N PHE A 806 20.37 -13.21 27.19
CA PHE A 806 20.28 -11.83 27.72
C PHE A 806 21.54 -11.43 28.48
N LEU A 807 21.93 -12.17 29.53
CA LEU A 807 23.10 -11.85 30.35
C LEU A 807 24.39 -11.81 29.52
N SER A 808 24.59 -12.79 28.62
CA SER A 808 25.77 -12.83 27.75
C SER A 808 25.79 -11.73 26.68
N GLY A 809 24.64 -11.28 26.18
CA GLY A 809 24.54 -10.15 25.25
C GLY A 809 24.70 -8.80 25.95
N PHE A 810 24.11 -8.67 27.14
CA PHE A 810 24.19 -7.47 27.98
C PHE A 810 25.62 -7.21 28.43
N HIS A 811 26.39 -8.23 28.83
CA HIS A 811 27.81 -8.03 29.20
C HIS A 811 28.61 -7.35 28.09
N LYS A 812 28.55 -7.86 26.85
CA LYS A 812 29.24 -7.24 25.70
C LYS A 812 28.77 -5.81 25.44
N ALA A 813 27.45 -5.58 25.52
CA ALA A 813 26.85 -4.26 25.31
C ALA A 813 27.32 -3.25 26.36
N PHE A 814 27.42 -3.69 27.62
CA PHE A 814 27.93 -2.91 28.74
C PHE A 814 29.37 -2.46 28.48
N THR A 815 30.28 -3.40 28.21
CA THR A 815 31.70 -3.12 27.93
C THR A 815 31.89 -2.21 26.70
N ALA A 816 30.99 -2.26 25.71
CA ALA A 816 31.05 -1.41 24.53
C ALA A 816 30.50 0.02 24.74
N ALA A 817 29.59 0.22 25.71
CA ALA A 817 28.85 1.48 25.88
C ALA A 817 29.20 2.27 27.15
N ILE A 818 29.40 1.58 28.28
CA ILE A 818 29.69 2.19 29.58
C ILE A 818 31.21 2.40 29.68
N THR A 819 31.69 3.42 28.96
CA THR A 819 33.11 3.74 28.84
C THR A 819 33.45 5.06 29.54
N PRO A 820 34.69 5.26 30.05
CA PRO A 820 35.07 6.50 30.71
C PRO A 820 34.93 7.76 29.87
N LYS A 821 35.02 7.63 28.54
CA LYS A 821 34.76 8.72 27.61
C LYS A 821 33.29 9.13 27.59
N ASN A 822 32.37 8.15 27.53
CA ASN A 822 30.94 8.42 27.45
C ASN A 822 30.41 9.00 28.76
N ILE A 823 30.87 8.47 29.90
CA ILE A 823 30.51 8.92 31.25
C ILE A 823 30.96 10.38 31.48
N ARG A 824 32.26 10.70 31.28
CA ARG A 824 32.72 12.10 31.37
C ARG A 824 31.96 13.02 30.42
N SER A 825 31.67 12.55 29.20
CA SER A 825 30.90 13.32 28.22
C SER A 825 29.44 13.55 28.62
N SER A 826 28.86 12.74 29.52
CA SER A 826 27.46 12.85 29.90
C SER A 826 27.23 13.71 31.13
N PHE A 827 28.11 13.65 32.14
CA PHE A 827 28.18 14.67 33.21
C PHE A 827 28.47 16.05 32.62
N ALA A 828 29.36 16.12 31.63
CA ALA A 828 29.64 17.36 30.88
C ALA A 828 28.49 17.77 29.94
N GLY A 829 27.57 16.85 29.60
CA GLY A 829 26.37 17.12 28.81
C GLY A 829 25.21 17.67 29.67
N ALA A 830 25.09 17.15 30.90
CA ALA A 830 24.19 17.62 31.95
C ALA A 830 24.62 18.96 32.60
N GLY A 831 25.84 19.44 32.31
CA GLY A 831 26.39 20.68 32.88
C GLY A 831 26.84 20.54 34.35
N ILE A 832 27.03 19.32 34.85
CA ILE A 832 27.38 19.05 36.26
C ILE A 832 28.90 19.04 36.46
N VAL A 833 29.64 18.30 35.62
CA VAL A 833 31.12 18.23 35.66
C VAL A 833 31.69 18.27 34.23
N PRO A 834 32.50 19.28 33.85
CA PRO A 834 32.71 20.52 34.61
C PRO A 834 31.41 21.31 34.73
N TYR A 835 31.22 21.99 35.87
CA TYR A 835 30.02 22.77 36.14
C TYR A 835 29.81 23.87 35.09
N ASN A 836 28.69 23.78 34.37
CA ASN A 836 28.32 24.71 33.30
C ASN A 836 26.80 24.61 33.01
N PRO A 837 25.94 25.33 33.76
CA PRO A 837 24.49 25.33 33.57
C PRO A 837 24.05 25.77 32.17
N ASP A 838 24.82 26.66 31.52
CA ASP A 838 24.50 27.19 30.19
C ASP A 838 24.44 26.10 29.12
N ARG A 839 25.16 24.98 29.31
CA ARG A 839 25.05 23.79 28.44
C ARG A 839 23.64 23.18 28.43
N VAL A 840 22.81 23.46 29.44
CA VAL A 840 21.40 23.07 29.48
C VAL A 840 20.51 24.28 29.18
N LEU A 841 20.72 25.39 29.88
CA LEU A 841 19.86 26.59 29.79
C LEU A 841 19.82 27.20 28.37
N SER A 842 20.96 27.23 27.63
CA SER A 842 21.01 27.77 26.25
C SER A 842 20.25 26.95 25.20
N LYS A 843 19.74 25.75 25.56
CA LYS A 843 18.95 24.90 24.67
C LYS A 843 17.44 25.12 24.80
N LEU A 844 17.00 25.88 25.81
CA LEU A 844 15.59 26.07 26.15
C LEU A 844 14.88 27.14 25.29
N ASP A 845 15.63 28.00 24.57
CA ASP A 845 15.07 29.10 23.77
C ASP A 845 15.94 29.41 22.52
N ILE A 846 15.41 29.22 21.29
CA ILE A 846 16.18 29.35 20.03
C ILE A 846 15.33 29.91 18.86
N GLN A 847 15.86 30.96 18.20
CA GLN A 847 15.38 31.56 16.93
C GLN A 847 16.27 31.18 15.72
N LEU A 848 15.92 31.63 14.50
CA LEU A 848 16.50 31.15 13.22
C LEU A 848 16.88 32.28 12.22
N LEU A 849 18.11 32.28 11.69
CA LEU A 849 18.63 33.15 10.60
C LEU A 849 19.58 32.38 9.64
N ALA A 850 20.01 32.98 8.51
CA ALA A 850 20.60 32.28 7.34
C ALA A 850 21.58 33.11 6.46
N ALA A 851 22.46 32.47 5.63
CA ALA A 851 23.02 33.01 4.34
C ALA A 851 24.02 32.10 3.54
N THR A 852 23.66 31.70 2.30
CA THR A 852 24.40 31.80 0.97
C THR A 852 25.81 31.11 0.67
N PRO A 853 26.53 31.24 -0.51
CA PRO A 853 27.11 30.07 -1.27
C PRO A 853 28.57 30.19 -1.88
N VAL A 854 29.02 29.30 -2.81
CA VAL A 854 29.97 29.55 -3.98
C VAL A 854 30.21 28.34 -4.96
N ASN A 855 30.87 28.58 -6.12
CA ASN A 855 31.02 27.83 -7.42
C ASN A 855 32.17 26.75 -7.55
N SER A 856 32.53 26.16 -8.73
CA SER A 856 31.83 25.27 -9.72
C SER A 856 32.73 24.78 -10.93
N ARG A 857 32.41 23.63 -11.59
CA ARG A 857 32.85 23.13 -12.97
C ARG A 857 34.33 22.65 -13.17
N PRO A 858 34.78 22.09 -14.35
CA PRO A 858 34.29 20.93 -15.17
C PRO A 858 35.42 19.97 -15.74
N GLY A 859 35.10 18.94 -16.58
CA GLY A 859 36.08 18.14 -17.37
C GLY A 859 35.49 17.00 -18.24
N THR A 860 36.15 16.52 -19.32
CA THR A 860 35.52 15.70 -20.40
C THR A 860 36.41 14.67 -21.17
N ALA A 861 35.82 13.51 -21.53
CA ALA A 861 36.07 12.66 -22.73
C ALA A 861 37.48 12.01 -22.95
N ASN A 862 37.72 11.01 -23.82
CA ASN A 862 36.84 10.19 -24.71
C ASN A 862 37.37 8.73 -24.84
N ALA A 863 36.81 7.91 -25.74
CA ALA A 863 37.04 6.45 -25.83
C ALA A 863 38.07 5.97 -26.87
N GLU A 864 38.54 4.71 -26.73
CA GLU A 864 38.69 3.72 -27.83
C GLU A 864 38.82 2.28 -27.27
N ALA A 865 38.82 1.24 -28.11
CA ALA A 865 38.62 -0.16 -27.69
C ALA A 865 39.49 -1.18 -28.45
N THR A 866 39.77 -2.36 -27.84
CA THR A 866 39.74 -3.71 -28.47
C THR A 866 40.14 -4.81 -27.47
N TRP A 867 39.54 -6.01 -27.63
CA TRP A 867 39.79 -7.30 -26.93
C TRP A 867 39.49 -7.38 -25.42
N THR A 868 38.81 -8.45 -25.00
CA THR A 868 38.55 -8.76 -23.59
C THR A 868 38.78 -10.24 -23.26
N THR A 869 39.67 -10.51 -22.31
CA THR A 869 39.75 -11.80 -21.62
C THR A 869 38.66 -11.89 -20.56
N LYS A 870 38.08 -13.09 -20.36
CA LYS A 870 37.02 -13.34 -19.38
C LYS A 870 37.57 -14.05 -18.15
N THR A 871 37.18 -13.63 -16.95
CA THR A 871 37.54 -14.32 -15.70
C THR A 871 36.98 -15.77 -15.72
N PRO A 872 37.79 -16.81 -15.44
CA PRO A 872 37.33 -18.20 -15.46
C PRO A 872 36.40 -18.49 -14.27
N LEU A 873 35.28 -19.18 -14.54
CA LEU A 873 34.21 -19.46 -13.57
C LEU A 873 34.38 -20.80 -12.84
N ASN A 874 35.30 -21.65 -13.28
CA ASN A 874 35.59 -22.95 -12.67
C ASN A 874 37.07 -23.37 -12.92
N PRO A 875 37.59 -24.38 -12.19
CA PRO A 875 38.99 -24.82 -12.32
C PRO A 875 39.35 -25.33 -13.73
N SER A 876 38.39 -25.86 -14.48
CA SER A 876 38.60 -26.34 -15.86
C SER A 876 38.81 -25.19 -16.83
N GLU A 877 38.01 -24.12 -16.75
CA GLU A 877 38.21 -22.87 -17.50
C GLU A 877 39.52 -22.19 -17.14
N ALA A 878 39.90 -22.16 -15.85
CA ALA A 878 41.17 -21.59 -15.42
C ALA A 878 42.36 -22.37 -16.02
N SER A 879 42.26 -23.70 -16.07
CA SER A 879 43.24 -24.57 -16.71
C SER A 879 43.31 -24.36 -18.23
N LEU A 880 42.16 -24.18 -18.89
CA LEU A 880 42.05 -23.94 -20.33
C LEU A 880 42.70 -22.60 -20.73
N GLN A 881 42.43 -21.54 -19.97
CA GLN A 881 43.04 -20.22 -20.19
C GLN A 881 44.55 -20.23 -19.88
N ALA A 882 44.99 -20.92 -18.82
CA ALA A 882 46.41 -21.09 -18.53
C ALA A 882 47.16 -21.82 -19.65
N GLY A 883 46.51 -22.78 -20.34
CA GLY A 883 47.04 -23.43 -21.54
C GLY A 883 47.18 -22.46 -22.72
N LEU A 884 46.17 -21.63 -22.99
CA LEU A 884 46.21 -20.62 -24.06
C LEU A 884 47.32 -19.58 -23.83
N ILE A 885 47.47 -19.09 -22.59
CA ILE A 885 48.53 -18.14 -22.23
C ILE A 885 49.93 -18.77 -22.40
N LYS A 886 50.12 -20.03 -21.97
CA LYS A 886 51.38 -20.76 -22.20
C LYS A 886 51.73 -20.86 -23.69
N ASN A 887 50.76 -21.22 -24.54
CA ASN A 887 50.99 -21.33 -25.98
C ASN A 887 51.39 -19.98 -26.61
N GLN A 888 50.80 -18.87 -26.17
CA GLN A 888 51.18 -17.52 -26.63
C GLN A 888 52.59 -17.11 -26.15
N ILE A 889 52.99 -17.44 -24.92
CA ILE A 889 54.36 -17.23 -24.43
C ILE A 889 55.38 -17.99 -25.31
N THR A 890 55.07 -19.22 -25.70
CA THR A 890 56.00 -20.08 -26.46
C THR A 890 56.22 -19.61 -27.92
N GLN A 891 55.36 -18.76 -28.47
CA GLN A 891 55.48 -18.25 -29.85
C GLN A 891 56.05 -16.82 -29.94
N TYR A 892 56.55 -16.25 -28.84
CA TYR A 892 56.79 -14.82 -28.76
C TYR A 892 58.17 -14.36 -29.25
N GLN A 893 58.22 -13.86 -30.48
CA GLN A 893 59.24 -12.92 -30.94
C GLN A 893 58.55 -11.69 -31.56
N ASN A 894 58.93 -10.49 -31.10
CA ASN A 894 58.56 -9.18 -31.64
C ASN A 894 57.06 -8.76 -31.53
N THR A 895 56.52 -8.62 -30.31
CA THR A 895 55.40 -7.68 -30.04
C THR A 895 55.38 -7.22 -28.56
N SER A 896 54.37 -6.44 -28.13
CA SER A 896 54.38 -5.72 -26.83
C SER A 896 53.86 -6.55 -25.64
N PRO A 897 54.51 -6.53 -24.45
CA PRO A 897 54.13 -7.37 -23.29
C PRO A 897 52.75 -7.12 -22.65
N THR A 898 52.09 -6.01 -22.96
CA THR A 898 50.96 -5.48 -22.17
C THR A 898 49.75 -6.42 -22.07
N SER A 899 49.42 -7.16 -23.13
CA SER A 899 48.29 -8.11 -23.12
C SER A 899 48.51 -9.29 -22.18
N LEU A 900 49.77 -9.67 -21.95
CA LEU A 900 50.16 -10.85 -21.19
C LEU A 900 50.07 -10.59 -19.68
N LEU A 901 50.44 -9.38 -19.24
CA LEU A 901 50.21 -8.90 -17.87
C LEU A 901 48.71 -8.79 -17.55
N ALA A 902 47.90 -8.24 -18.46
CA ALA A 902 46.45 -8.12 -18.28
C ALA A 902 45.74 -9.48 -18.13
N ALA A 903 46.27 -10.54 -18.77
CA ALA A 903 45.78 -11.90 -18.62
C ALA A 903 46.12 -12.50 -17.24
N VAL A 904 47.33 -12.23 -16.71
CA VAL A 904 47.72 -12.63 -15.36
C VAL A 904 46.89 -11.91 -14.28
N ASP A 905 46.61 -10.62 -14.45
CA ASP A 905 45.75 -9.86 -13.55
C ASP A 905 44.31 -10.37 -13.52
N GLN A 906 43.77 -10.82 -14.65
CA GLN A 906 42.45 -11.47 -14.70
C GLN A 906 42.43 -12.81 -13.97
N LEU A 907 43.48 -13.63 -14.13
CA LEU A 907 43.62 -14.89 -13.40
C LEU A 907 43.74 -14.63 -11.88
N SER A 908 44.49 -13.61 -11.49
CA SER A 908 44.66 -13.14 -10.11
C SER A 908 43.32 -12.69 -9.49
N LYS A 909 42.55 -11.86 -10.21
CA LYS A 909 41.19 -11.44 -9.79
C LYS A 909 40.20 -12.60 -9.69
N GLY A 910 40.28 -13.59 -10.58
CA GLY A 910 39.50 -14.82 -10.48
C GLY A 910 39.84 -15.61 -9.20
N ALA A 911 41.12 -15.84 -8.95
CA ALA A 911 41.60 -16.50 -7.74
C ALA A 911 41.20 -15.73 -6.47
N GLN A 912 41.35 -14.40 -6.45
CA GLN A 912 40.89 -13.54 -5.35
C GLN A 912 39.38 -13.67 -5.12
N THR A 913 38.56 -13.68 -6.17
CA THR A 913 37.09 -13.79 -6.06
C THR A 913 36.69 -15.15 -5.46
N ILE A 914 37.30 -16.24 -5.93
CA ILE A 914 37.06 -17.59 -5.38
C ILE A 914 37.55 -17.68 -3.92
N MET A 915 38.67 -17.05 -3.58
CA MET A 915 39.16 -16.98 -2.19
C MET A 915 38.21 -16.16 -1.29
N HIS A 916 37.60 -15.08 -1.78
CA HIS A 916 36.60 -14.32 -1.03
C HIS A 916 35.30 -15.12 -0.84
N GLN A 917 34.80 -15.81 -1.87
CA GLN A 917 33.64 -16.71 -1.74
C GLN A 917 33.92 -17.85 -0.76
N MET A 918 35.10 -18.48 -0.84
CA MET A 918 35.53 -19.50 0.11
C MET A 918 35.67 -18.94 1.54
N ALA A 919 36.11 -17.70 1.72
CA ALA A 919 36.18 -17.04 3.02
C ALA A 919 34.78 -16.75 3.60
N LEU A 920 33.85 -16.27 2.77
CA LEU A 920 32.44 -16.04 3.15
C LEU A 920 31.74 -17.34 3.54
N ILE A 921 31.85 -18.39 2.72
CA ILE A 921 31.30 -19.72 3.00
C ILE A 921 31.92 -20.31 4.27
N ARG A 922 33.23 -20.12 4.51
CA ARG A 922 33.88 -20.53 5.77
C ARG A 922 33.35 -19.75 6.97
N ALA A 923 33.14 -18.44 6.85
CA ALA A 923 32.58 -17.62 7.92
C ALA A 923 31.13 -18.02 8.27
N GLU A 924 30.30 -18.26 7.25
CA GLU A 924 28.93 -18.77 7.40
C GLU A 924 28.90 -20.16 8.05
N ASN A 925 29.70 -21.11 7.56
CA ASN A 925 29.78 -22.46 8.13
C ASN A 925 30.31 -22.44 9.57
N THR A 926 31.25 -21.54 9.90
CA THR A 926 31.76 -21.34 11.28
C THR A 926 30.68 -20.74 12.18
N THR A 927 29.90 -19.78 11.68
CA THR A 927 28.77 -19.17 12.41
C THR A 927 27.69 -20.21 12.71
N LEU A 928 27.28 -20.99 11.72
CA LEU A 928 26.28 -22.05 11.87
C LEU A 928 26.76 -23.17 12.83
N ARG A 929 28.04 -23.57 12.78
CA ARG A 929 28.63 -24.51 13.75
C ARG A 929 28.60 -23.94 15.17
N SER A 930 28.97 -22.68 15.35
CA SER A 930 29.00 -22.01 16.65
C SER A 930 27.58 -21.90 17.27
N ALA A 931 26.58 -21.59 16.44
CA ALA A 931 25.18 -21.56 16.85
C ALA A 931 24.67 -22.97 17.24
N ASN A 932 25.03 -24.00 16.47
CA ASN A 932 24.65 -25.39 16.77
C ASN A 932 25.33 -25.92 18.05
N GLU A 933 26.59 -25.54 18.32
CA GLU A 933 27.25 -25.81 19.60
C GLU A 933 26.53 -25.18 20.79
N LEU A 934 26.11 -23.92 20.68
CA LEU A 934 25.34 -23.23 21.73
C LEU A 934 24.00 -23.93 22.00
N LEU A 935 23.28 -24.31 20.95
CA LEU A 935 22.03 -25.08 21.06
C LEU A 935 22.26 -26.49 21.64
N SER A 936 23.39 -27.13 21.36
CA SER A 936 23.77 -28.42 21.97
C SER A 936 24.09 -28.28 23.45
N LYS A 937 24.91 -27.29 23.83
CA LYS A 937 25.26 -26.98 25.24
C LYS A 937 24.00 -26.67 26.06
N ARG A 938 23.05 -25.90 25.49
CA ARG A 938 21.74 -25.60 26.10
C ARG A 938 20.90 -26.85 26.43
N ARG A 939 21.09 -27.98 25.73
CA ARG A 939 20.40 -29.26 26.01
C ARG A 939 21.06 -30.09 27.14
N GLN A 940 22.28 -29.75 27.55
CA GLN A 940 23.06 -30.50 28.53
C GLN A 940 23.09 -29.86 29.94
N LEU A 941 22.72 -28.58 30.06
CA LEU A 941 22.72 -27.84 31.33
C LEU A 941 21.60 -28.31 32.28
N LYS A 942 21.98 -28.74 33.50
CA LYS A 942 21.03 -29.08 34.58
C LYS A 942 20.42 -27.81 35.18
N ARG A 943 19.11 -27.82 35.44
CA ARG A 943 18.37 -26.71 36.07
C ARG A 943 18.43 -26.75 37.60
N GLN A 944 19.63 -26.69 38.16
CA GLN A 944 19.84 -26.60 39.61
C GLN A 944 19.49 -25.20 40.12
N ARG A 945 18.71 -25.14 41.20
CA ARG A 945 18.44 -23.92 41.99
C ARG A 945 19.53 -23.79 43.06
N ILE A 946 19.95 -22.57 43.38
CA ILE A 946 21.04 -22.31 44.36
C ILE A 946 20.66 -21.35 45.49
N GLN A 947 19.68 -20.47 45.29
CA GLN A 947 19.14 -19.58 46.33
C GLN A 947 17.69 -19.22 46.00
N HIS A 948 16.86 -18.98 47.02
CA HIS A 948 15.50 -18.44 46.86
C HIS A 948 15.51 -16.92 47.09
N GLY A 949 15.06 -16.15 46.08
CA GLY A 949 15.02 -14.69 46.12
C GLY A 949 16.37 -13.99 46.36
N GLY A 950 16.30 -12.71 46.74
CA GLY A 950 17.44 -11.90 47.16
C GLY A 950 18.44 -11.55 46.06
N THR A 951 19.52 -10.90 46.48
CA THR A 951 20.69 -10.57 45.66
C THR A 951 21.77 -11.65 45.76
N LEU A 952 22.60 -11.77 44.72
CA LEU A 952 23.76 -12.65 44.70
C LEU A 952 24.82 -12.10 43.73
N THR A 953 26.06 -11.89 44.17
CA THR A 953 27.16 -11.62 43.22
C THR A 953 27.59 -12.90 42.52
N ILE A 954 28.24 -12.77 41.36
CA ILE A 954 28.80 -13.93 40.64
C ILE A 954 29.76 -14.72 41.56
N HIS A 955 30.68 -14.03 42.26
CA HIS A 955 31.59 -14.65 43.23
C HIS A 955 30.89 -15.37 44.40
N GLN A 956 29.74 -14.88 44.87
CA GLN A 956 28.97 -15.56 45.92
C GLN A 956 28.30 -16.83 45.37
N ALA A 957 27.76 -16.78 44.15
CA ALA A 957 27.20 -17.95 43.50
C ALA A 957 28.25 -19.03 43.23
N ASP A 958 29.44 -18.64 42.77
CA ASP A 958 30.56 -19.56 42.53
C ASP A 958 30.97 -20.26 43.83
N ARG A 959 31.11 -19.54 44.96
CA ARG A 959 31.39 -20.16 46.27
C ARG A 959 30.29 -21.09 46.79
N ILE A 960 29.02 -20.81 46.49
CA ILE A 960 27.89 -21.72 46.81
C ILE A 960 27.96 -22.99 45.94
N LEU A 961 28.39 -22.87 44.69
CA LEU A 961 28.55 -23.98 43.75
C LEU A 961 29.77 -24.86 44.04
N ASP A 962 30.86 -24.26 44.51
CA ASP A 962 32.09 -24.94 44.94
C ASP A 962 31.98 -25.54 46.36
N GLY A 963 30.89 -25.26 47.08
CA GLY A 963 30.54 -25.91 48.36
C GLY A 963 31.05 -25.21 49.63
N ASP A 964 31.42 -23.93 49.53
CA ASP A 964 32.25 -23.22 50.50
C ASP A 964 31.44 -22.27 51.42
N ALA A 965 30.14 -22.53 51.55
CA ALA A 965 29.18 -21.87 52.45
C ALA A 965 28.15 -22.88 52.97
N VAL A 966 27.69 -22.70 54.21
CA VAL A 966 26.91 -23.70 54.98
C VAL A 966 25.42 -23.34 55.04
N ASP A 967 24.60 -24.39 55.01
CA ASP A 967 23.13 -24.45 55.18
C ASP A 967 22.21 -23.95 54.04
N GLU A 968 20.98 -24.49 54.05
CA GLU A 968 19.84 -24.26 53.14
C GLU A 968 19.99 -24.60 51.64
N VAL A 969 20.47 -25.80 51.33
CA VAL A 969 20.04 -26.48 50.10
C VAL A 969 18.55 -26.84 50.21
N VAL A 970 17.68 -26.04 49.58
CA VAL A 970 16.22 -26.26 49.59
C VAL A 970 15.87 -27.58 48.90
N GLU A 971 15.52 -28.61 49.68
CA GLU A 971 14.97 -29.87 49.19
C GLU A 971 13.69 -29.64 48.37
N GLN A 972 13.44 -30.52 47.38
CA GLN A 972 12.26 -30.41 46.52
C GLN A 972 11.03 -31.04 47.20
N PRO A 973 9.98 -30.25 47.53
CA PRO A 973 8.74 -30.83 48.03
C PRO A 973 8.04 -31.58 46.90
N ALA A 974 7.69 -32.85 47.12
CA ALA A 974 6.91 -33.61 46.16
C ALA A 974 5.52 -32.95 45.96
N PRO A 975 5.03 -32.78 44.71
CA PRO A 975 3.79 -32.06 44.46
C PRO A 975 2.58 -32.77 45.08
N PRO A 976 1.66 -32.04 45.73
CA PRO A 976 0.58 -32.65 46.51
C PRO A 976 -0.43 -33.39 45.62
N LYS A 977 -0.75 -34.63 46.00
CA LYS A 977 -1.78 -35.45 45.35
C LYS A 977 -3.16 -34.81 45.54
N ARG A 978 -3.68 -34.13 44.51
CA ARG A 978 -5.10 -33.75 44.48
C ARG A 978 -5.98 -35.01 44.51
N GLN A 979 -6.81 -35.12 45.54
CA GLN A 979 -7.79 -36.19 45.68
C GLN A 979 -8.81 -36.12 44.53
N ARG A 980 -9.25 -37.29 44.06
CA ARG A 980 -10.44 -37.47 43.20
C ARG A 980 -11.50 -38.19 44.02
N THR A 981 -12.74 -37.72 43.93
CA THR A 981 -13.94 -38.48 44.26
C THR A 981 -14.79 -38.69 43.00
N PRO A 982 -15.58 -39.77 42.90
CA PRO A 982 -15.56 -40.56 41.67
C PRO A 982 -16.93 -40.89 41.04
N GLN A 983 -16.93 -41.15 39.74
CA GLN A 983 -17.93 -41.98 39.03
C GLN A 983 -17.36 -42.39 37.64
N PRO A 984 -17.84 -43.49 37.02
CA PRO A 984 -17.28 -44.81 37.34
C PRO A 984 -16.53 -45.50 36.18
N GLU A 985 -16.06 -46.72 36.44
CA GLU A 985 -15.23 -47.55 35.56
C GLU A 985 -16.01 -48.08 34.33
N ALA A 986 -15.48 -48.27 33.11
CA ALA A 986 -14.12 -48.46 32.55
C ALA A 986 -13.67 -49.92 32.33
N THR A 987 -13.67 -50.34 31.05
CA THR A 987 -12.95 -51.49 30.45
C THR A 987 -12.57 -51.09 29.02
N SER A 988 -11.31 -50.78 28.67
CA SER A 988 -10.09 -51.62 28.54
C SER A 988 -9.94 -52.27 27.15
N ALA A 989 -8.78 -52.28 26.48
CA ALA A 989 -7.49 -51.62 26.71
C ALA A 989 -6.56 -51.76 25.47
N HIS A 990 -5.31 -51.27 25.62
CA HIS A 990 -4.10 -51.47 24.79
C HIS A 990 -3.90 -50.49 23.60
N ILE A 991 -2.80 -49.71 23.50
CA ILE A 991 -1.32 -49.96 23.58
C ILE A 991 -0.81 -50.51 22.22
N ARG A 992 0.24 -49.99 21.56
CA ARG A 992 1.43 -49.22 22.02
C ARG A 992 1.89 -48.17 20.97
N ARG A 993 2.70 -47.16 21.38
CA ARG A 993 3.61 -46.40 20.49
C ARG A 993 5.05 -46.88 20.73
N CYS A 994 5.87 -46.94 19.68
CA CYS A 994 7.32 -47.17 19.75
C CYS A 994 8.04 -46.27 18.73
N ASP A 995 9.33 -46.01 18.99
CA ASP A 995 10.14 -44.96 18.37
C ASP A 995 11.07 -45.46 17.26
N TYR A 996 11.28 -44.63 16.23
CA TYR A 996 12.51 -44.52 15.42
C TYR A 996 12.58 -43.05 14.96
N LEU A 997 13.55 -42.20 15.32
CA LEU A 997 15.01 -42.31 15.33
C LEU A 997 15.63 -42.29 13.92
N LEU A 998 16.27 -41.16 13.57
CA LEU A 998 17.06 -41.01 12.34
C LEU A 998 18.37 -41.81 12.43
N VAL A 999 18.82 -42.32 11.29
CA VAL A 999 20.22 -42.66 11.01
C VAL A 999 20.65 -41.90 9.74
N TRP A 1000 21.93 -41.57 9.61
CA TRP A 1000 22.48 -40.67 8.61
C TRP A 1000 23.75 -41.28 7.98
N LEU A 1001 24.06 -40.90 6.73
CA LEU A 1001 25.33 -41.19 6.00
C LEU A 1001 25.49 -42.68 5.56
N THR A 1002 26.25 -43.06 4.52
CA THR A 1002 27.06 -42.27 3.56
C THR A 1002 27.12 -42.95 2.17
N THR A 1003 27.62 -42.20 1.19
CA THR A 1003 28.18 -42.61 -0.13
C THR A 1003 28.79 -44.02 -0.24
N ALA A 1004 28.56 -44.71 -1.37
CA ALA A 1004 29.59 -44.86 -2.42
C ALA A 1004 29.12 -45.62 -3.70
N ALA A 1005 29.70 -45.24 -4.84
CA ALA A 1005 30.13 -46.04 -6.00
C ALA A 1005 29.26 -47.17 -6.61
N ALA A 1006 28.79 -46.89 -7.84
CA ALA A 1006 29.12 -47.63 -9.09
C ALA A 1006 28.34 -48.90 -9.54
N ALA A 1007 28.34 -49.04 -10.88
CA ALA A 1007 28.19 -50.24 -11.70
C ALA A 1007 26.79 -50.85 -11.99
N ASN A 1008 26.44 -50.75 -13.28
CA ASN A 1008 25.88 -51.82 -14.15
C ASN A 1008 24.42 -52.30 -14.01
N TYR A 1009 23.65 -51.99 -15.06
CA TYR A 1009 22.64 -52.85 -15.71
C TYR A 1009 23.18 -54.29 -15.99
N PRO A 1010 22.35 -55.34 -16.24
CA PRO A 1010 21.03 -55.25 -16.89
C PRO A 1010 19.89 -56.23 -16.44
N SER A 1011 18.68 -55.86 -16.88
CA SER A 1011 17.53 -56.66 -17.37
C SER A 1011 17.20 -58.11 -16.90
N ARG A 1012 15.87 -58.32 -16.68
CA ARG A 1012 14.99 -59.49 -17.00
C ARG A 1012 14.10 -59.90 -15.81
N GLY A 1013 12.96 -60.55 -16.10
CA GLY A 1013 12.14 -61.28 -15.11
C GLY A 1013 10.63 -61.01 -15.19
N SER A 1014 9.91 -61.82 -15.97
CA SER A 1014 8.47 -61.65 -16.23
C SER A 1014 7.56 -62.52 -15.34
N LEU A 1015 6.38 -61.98 -15.01
CA LEU A 1015 5.07 -62.64 -14.83
C LEU A 1015 4.77 -63.51 -13.56
N TRP A 1016 3.45 -63.63 -13.34
CA TRP A 1016 2.69 -64.51 -12.40
C TRP A 1016 2.76 -64.13 -10.89
N LEU A 1017 1.72 -64.34 -10.06
CA LEU A 1017 0.40 -64.98 -10.25
C LEU A 1017 -0.66 -64.47 -9.23
N GLY A 1018 -1.95 -64.38 -9.63
CA GLY A 1018 -3.13 -64.37 -8.73
C GLY A 1018 -3.51 -63.01 -8.07
N VAL A 1019 -4.75 -62.78 -7.59
CA VAL A 1019 -5.99 -63.59 -7.59
C VAL A 1019 -7.22 -62.68 -7.86
N ALA A 1020 -8.36 -63.27 -8.24
CA ALA A 1020 -9.58 -62.62 -8.73
C ALA A 1020 -10.53 -62.01 -7.64
N PRO A 1021 -11.59 -61.23 -8.02
CA PRO A 1021 -12.42 -60.44 -7.08
C PRO A 1021 -13.87 -60.96 -6.88
N MET A 1022 -14.68 -60.17 -6.12
CA MET A 1022 -16.15 -59.95 -6.25
C MET A 1022 -17.12 -60.76 -5.32
N VAL A 1023 -18.35 -60.21 -5.13
CA VAL A 1023 -19.65 -60.85 -4.76
C VAL A 1023 -20.21 -60.77 -3.29
N TRP A 1024 -21.16 -59.82 -3.06
CA TRP A 1024 -22.50 -59.90 -2.38
C TRP A 1024 -22.76 -59.85 -0.83
N THR A 1025 -23.56 -58.83 -0.40
CA THR A 1025 -24.92 -58.77 0.28
C THR A 1025 -25.50 -59.95 1.15
N PRO A 1026 -26.69 -59.86 1.86
CA PRO A 1026 -27.60 -58.77 2.36
C PRO A 1026 -28.17 -58.94 3.85
N TYR A 1027 -29.32 -58.31 4.21
CA TYR A 1027 -30.25 -58.48 5.40
C TYR A 1027 -29.91 -57.78 6.76
N LEU A 1028 -30.84 -57.49 7.72
CA LEU A 1028 -32.19 -56.82 7.73
C LEU A 1028 -32.74 -56.58 9.19
N LEU A 1029 -33.70 -55.65 9.38
CA LEU A 1029 -34.73 -55.49 10.47
C LEU A 1029 -34.39 -55.12 11.96
N THR A 1030 -35.06 -54.07 12.50
CA THR A 1030 -36.06 -54.10 13.63
C THR A 1030 -36.60 -52.70 14.03
N LEU A 1031 -37.68 -52.60 14.85
CA LEU A 1031 -38.45 -51.38 15.27
C LEU A 1031 -38.91 -51.44 16.76
N PRO A 1032 -39.14 -50.29 17.45
CA PRO A 1032 -40.48 -49.80 17.91
C PRO A 1032 -40.64 -48.23 17.80
N THR A 1033 -41.76 -47.47 17.84
CA THR A 1033 -43.05 -47.36 18.63
C THR A 1033 -42.90 -46.89 20.11
N TYR A 1034 -43.73 -46.05 20.78
CA TYR A 1034 -45.02 -45.29 20.60
C TYR A 1034 -45.14 -44.21 21.77
N SER A 1035 -46.09 -43.26 22.00
CA SER A 1035 -47.26 -42.64 21.30
C SER A 1035 -47.90 -41.41 22.04
N ILE A 1036 -48.22 -40.31 21.32
CA ILE A 1036 -49.48 -39.45 21.35
C ILE A 1036 -49.83 -38.53 22.59
N ILE A 1037 -50.73 -37.54 22.36
CA ILE A 1037 -51.50 -36.60 23.25
C ILE A 1037 -50.73 -35.30 23.64
N VAL A 1038 -51.16 -34.03 23.47
CA VAL A 1038 -52.41 -33.22 23.79
C VAL A 1038 -52.60 -32.14 22.68
N GLN A 1039 -53.75 -32.03 21.95
CA GLN A 1039 -54.91 -31.10 22.12
C GLN A 1039 -54.65 -29.56 22.11
N ASP A 1040 -55.47 -28.65 21.53
CA ASP A 1040 -56.63 -28.73 20.58
C ASP A 1040 -57.12 -27.31 20.11
N PHE A 1041 -58.05 -27.24 19.13
CA PHE A 1041 -58.84 -26.06 18.64
C PHE A 1041 -58.10 -24.86 17.95
N THR A 1042 -58.60 -24.19 16.89
CA THR A 1042 -59.94 -24.12 16.23
C THR A 1042 -59.90 -24.00 14.69
N SER A 1043 -60.69 -24.82 14.00
CA SER A 1043 -61.53 -24.68 12.77
C SER A 1043 -61.54 -23.36 11.94
N LEU A 1044 -61.88 -23.30 10.62
CA LEU A 1044 -62.19 -24.28 9.55
C LEU A 1044 -62.13 -23.60 8.16
N VAL A 1045 -61.83 -24.32 7.07
CA VAL A 1045 -62.37 -24.04 5.72
C VAL A 1045 -62.64 -25.37 4.99
N TYR A 1046 -63.83 -25.51 4.40
CA TYR A 1046 -64.19 -26.60 3.48
C TYR A 1046 -64.89 -26.01 2.24
N ALA A 1047 -64.98 -26.77 1.15
CA ALA A 1047 -65.39 -26.28 -0.17
C ALA A 1047 -66.87 -26.51 -0.52
N VAL A 1048 -67.23 -26.09 -1.75
CA VAL A 1048 -68.42 -26.43 -2.58
C VAL A 1048 -69.59 -25.42 -2.57
N ASN A 1049 -70.03 -25.08 -3.80
CA ASN A 1049 -71.22 -24.31 -4.20
C ASN A 1049 -71.27 -22.82 -3.77
N ALA A 1050 -72.00 -21.92 -4.45
CA ALA A 1050 -72.47 -21.81 -5.85
C ALA A 1050 -73.12 -20.41 -6.00
N LEU A 1051 -73.66 -20.09 -7.19
CA LEU A 1051 -74.50 -18.90 -7.47
C LEU A 1051 -73.77 -17.53 -7.49
N TRP A 1052 -73.40 -17.07 -8.70
CA TRP A 1052 -73.46 -15.63 -9.02
C TRP A 1052 -73.90 -15.39 -10.47
N ASN A 1053 -75.21 -15.29 -10.67
CA ASN A 1053 -75.86 -14.54 -11.76
C ASN A 1053 -77.33 -14.33 -11.33
N PRO A 1054 -77.93 -13.16 -11.56
CA PRO A 1054 -78.62 -12.97 -12.84
C PRO A 1054 -78.57 -11.55 -13.45
N GLU A 1055 -78.39 -11.51 -14.77
CA GLU A 1055 -78.97 -10.52 -15.72
C GLU A 1055 -78.45 -9.05 -15.66
N ARG A 1056 -78.41 -8.27 -16.77
CA ARG A 1056 -78.66 -8.52 -18.21
C ARG A 1056 -77.96 -7.45 -19.05
N ASN A 1057 -77.27 -7.81 -20.15
CA ASN A 1057 -77.75 -7.50 -21.51
C ASN A 1057 -76.84 -7.96 -22.67
N SER A 1058 -77.50 -8.59 -23.65
CA SER A 1058 -77.21 -8.62 -25.10
C SER A 1058 -75.78 -8.90 -25.63
N SER A 1059 -75.61 -10.15 -26.07
CA SER A 1059 -75.31 -10.51 -27.48
C SER A 1059 -73.93 -10.21 -28.09
N LEU A 1060 -73.11 -11.26 -28.20
CA LEU A 1060 -72.19 -11.45 -29.32
C LEU A 1060 -72.34 -12.88 -29.87
N LEU A 1061 -72.19 -13.07 -31.18
CA LEU A 1061 -72.52 -14.35 -31.85
C LEU A 1061 -71.48 -14.71 -32.93
N ILE A 1062 -71.04 -15.97 -32.91
CA ILE A 1062 -70.52 -16.76 -34.05
C ILE A 1062 -69.10 -16.47 -34.62
N TRP A 1063 -68.27 -17.52 -34.53
CA TRP A 1063 -67.19 -18.00 -35.44
C TRP A 1063 -65.89 -17.21 -35.66
N LEU A 1064 -64.78 -17.95 -35.49
CA LEU A 1064 -63.85 -18.22 -36.61
C LEU A 1064 -63.12 -19.57 -36.41
N THR A 1065 -62.79 -20.26 -37.51
CA THR A 1065 -62.29 -21.65 -37.54
C THR A 1065 -60.94 -21.77 -38.26
N CYS A 1066 -60.24 -22.90 -38.13
CA CYS A 1066 -58.83 -23.04 -38.51
C CYS A 1066 -58.54 -23.36 -40.01
N ALA A 1067 -57.59 -22.63 -40.61
CA ALA A 1067 -56.65 -23.05 -41.68
C ALA A 1067 -55.56 -21.96 -41.81
N ARG A 1068 -54.24 -22.14 -41.97
CA ARG A 1068 -53.34 -23.22 -42.44
C ARG A 1068 -53.34 -23.46 -43.96
N ILE A 1069 -52.41 -22.83 -44.70
CA ILE A 1069 -51.59 -23.41 -45.80
C ILE A 1069 -50.52 -22.40 -46.33
N LYS A 1070 -49.55 -22.93 -47.10
CA LYS A 1070 -48.38 -22.29 -47.77
C LYS A 1070 -48.85 -21.30 -48.88
N SER A 1071 -48.04 -20.49 -49.58
CA SER A 1071 -46.73 -20.79 -50.20
C SER A 1071 -46.07 -19.58 -50.91
N SER A 1072 -44.93 -19.86 -51.58
CA SER A 1072 -44.39 -19.23 -52.81
C SER A 1072 -43.73 -17.85 -52.75
N THR A 1073 -42.41 -17.88 -52.95
CA THR A 1073 -41.51 -16.81 -53.41
C THR A 1073 -41.92 -16.17 -54.73
N TRP A 1074 -41.54 -14.91 -54.95
CA TRP A 1074 -41.24 -14.36 -56.27
C TRP A 1074 -39.88 -13.62 -56.26
N ARG A 1075 -39.08 -13.83 -57.30
CA ARG A 1075 -37.97 -12.95 -57.72
C ARG A 1075 -38.33 -12.43 -59.11
N LEU A 1076 -37.99 -11.20 -59.43
CA LEU A 1076 -37.98 -10.68 -60.80
C LEU A 1076 -36.74 -9.80 -61.02
N TYR A 1077 -36.15 -9.92 -62.20
CA TYR A 1077 -34.96 -9.19 -62.65
C TYR A 1077 -35.37 -8.00 -63.52
N ALA A 1078 -34.60 -6.91 -63.47
CA ALA A 1078 -34.32 -6.05 -64.62
C ALA A 1078 -33.08 -5.17 -64.36
N CYS A 1079 -32.22 -5.03 -65.36
CA CYS A 1079 -31.14 -4.04 -65.40
C CYS A 1079 -31.40 -3.06 -66.54
N PHE A 1080 -31.01 -1.78 -66.41
CA PHE A 1080 -30.79 -0.88 -67.56
C PHE A 1080 -29.71 0.18 -67.26
N ASN A 1081 -29.12 0.76 -68.30
CA ASN A 1081 -27.77 1.35 -68.27
C ASN A 1081 -27.71 2.90 -68.21
N GLY A 1082 -27.09 3.45 -67.15
CA GLY A 1082 -26.22 4.64 -67.15
C GLY A 1082 -26.75 5.99 -67.70
N PRO A 1083 -25.88 6.94 -68.09
CA PRO A 1083 -24.55 7.22 -67.50
C PRO A 1083 -24.17 8.74 -67.39
N LYS A 1084 -23.01 9.02 -66.74
CA LYS A 1084 -22.13 10.22 -66.81
C LYS A 1084 -22.37 11.48 -65.93
N HIS A 1085 -21.23 11.93 -65.38
CA HIS A 1085 -20.77 13.26 -64.90
C HIS A 1085 -21.13 14.49 -65.78
N PRO A 1086 -20.89 15.78 -65.37
CA PRO A 1086 -19.91 16.25 -64.35
C PRO A 1086 -20.37 17.41 -63.40
N MET A 1087 -19.39 17.93 -62.62
CA MET A 1087 -19.15 19.32 -62.13
C MET A 1087 -20.32 20.34 -62.13
N SER A 1088 -20.48 21.21 -61.12
CA SER A 1088 -19.46 22.17 -60.65
C SER A 1088 -19.75 22.83 -59.28
N ASN A 1089 -18.92 23.79 -58.88
CA ASN A 1089 -18.89 24.51 -57.59
C ASN A 1089 -20.16 25.30 -57.25
N GLY A 1090 -20.40 25.47 -55.94
CA GLY A 1090 -21.37 26.39 -55.33
C GLY A 1090 -21.11 26.53 -53.83
#